data_AF-A0AA88XZ44-F1
#
_entry.id   AF-A0AA88XZ44-F1
#
_cell.length_a   1.000
_cell.length_b   1.000
_cell.length_c   1.000
_cell.angle_alpha   90.00
_cell.angle_beta   90.00
_cell.angle_gamma   90.00
#
_symmetry.space_group_name_H-M   'P 1'
#
loop_
_entity.id
_entity.type
_entity.pdbx_description
1 polymer ?
#
loop_
_entity_poly.entity_id
_entity_poly.type
_entity_poly.pdbx_seq_one_letter_code
_entity_poly.pdbx_strand_id
1 'polypeptide(L)'
;MELGNLQCTDRKCQVAKHLLQSINALRTQTVTKVNTTLHDIRRLIPRSVLPPEENYVGHSRVRRGLFDFIGKISKSLFGTATSDDINTMKRHMQVLNRNNAKLAKAMAIQDEHLSSFISTVDERFGNIMQAVQKNHKEAIAIAESARHSIDAVEHEFLILEEIMLKQVNASATLLSALEHVTLSVHDLVKGKLSPFLLKPNTIEHSLKQIQSILDTKFPDFVVIHKDPLYYYSFADFLYTRLHSTMYITLKVPISPMSQPLELYRVFSFPVPVNESSSHATQLMDIPDYFAHSKDNQHFTTLSNSQVAQCTGSKTRFCPANVPLSASAAPSCISSIFYNQKEFTSKSCNFRFVLNKLYPTFIELSPSSVLLYRIPMAALNCGAKQKIIKGCNFCVMDIPCMCSITSDSLYLPPRLGKCKIGSDEVSVVHPVNLALLQEFFSPEAHSTIFGDTIFESFVNLKVPPIKIFNHSFNQYLANDEQYHFSLKKMASAAKKDGTVFKSLAESMLAGQVEFAVDQWPDTSGVIAIIATILSVLSISTVCYTFCKLRSLSAAMLLMHQTKPISAFKLSPAPSFTYTFPPELTTARSLSEHIYTSFTTPYPYVALSVLTTILIIVLGSILWHKFKQSHKTAVHIELTSGSECVIVRLLTLPLCPENWIINPPYDISSIFVTGFPLLSTLTIQCTQFQITNVLTKHVINTPTVIRITPLKALKIRKILAQPFTAYFLISHHGYFKLIE
;
A
#
# COMPACT_ATOMS: atom_id res chain seq x y z
N MET A 1 6.16 28.11 -67.41
CA MET A 1 7.01 29.12 -68.08
C MET A 1 8.04 28.35 -68.89
N GLU A 2 7.86 28.29 -70.20
CA GLU A 2 8.63 27.44 -71.11
C GLU A 2 10.00 28.06 -71.41
N LEU A 3 11.05 27.62 -70.73
CA LEU A 3 12.46 27.91 -71.10
C LEU A 3 12.92 27.11 -72.35
N GLY A 4 11.99 26.52 -73.11
CA GLY A 4 12.28 25.55 -74.17
C GLY A 4 12.88 26.13 -75.46
N ASN A 5 12.66 27.41 -75.76
CA ASN A 5 12.89 27.96 -77.10
C ASN A 5 13.99 29.04 -77.19
N LEU A 6 15.09 28.87 -76.46
CA LEU A 6 16.33 29.59 -76.79
C LEU A 6 17.09 28.82 -77.89
N GLN A 7 17.09 29.37 -79.11
CA GLN A 7 17.94 28.90 -80.22
C GLN A 7 19.36 29.43 -79.99
N CYS A 8 20.27 28.54 -79.58
CA CYS A 8 21.68 28.85 -79.30
C CYS A 8 22.56 28.16 -80.34
N THR A 9 23.30 28.93 -81.15
CA THR A 9 24.28 28.42 -82.11
C THR A 9 25.70 28.35 -81.54
N ASP A 10 26.03 29.15 -80.51
CA ASP A 10 27.33 29.15 -79.83
C ASP A 10 27.42 28.09 -78.71
N ARG A 11 28.58 27.43 -78.58
CA ARG A 11 28.92 26.46 -77.52
C ARG A 11 28.74 27.05 -76.12
N LYS A 12 29.07 28.32 -75.91
CA LYS A 12 28.89 29.00 -74.61
C LYS A 12 27.40 29.19 -74.26
N CYS A 13 26.59 29.55 -75.24
CA CYS A 13 25.13 29.64 -75.11
C CYS A 13 24.51 28.25 -74.83
N GLN A 14 25.03 27.17 -75.43
CA GLN A 14 24.58 25.81 -75.15
C GLN A 14 24.88 25.37 -73.71
N VAL A 15 26.05 25.72 -73.16
CA VAL A 15 26.38 25.44 -71.75
C VAL A 15 25.45 26.20 -70.80
N ALA A 16 25.23 27.50 -71.04
CA ALA A 16 24.30 28.31 -70.23
C ALA A 16 22.86 27.77 -70.29
N LYS A 17 22.39 27.35 -71.48
CA LYS A 17 21.09 26.69 -71.66
C LYS A 17 20.98 25.41 -70.83
N HIS A 18 22.01 24.56 -70.85
CA HIS A 18 22.03 23.32 -70.06
C HIS A 18 22.02 23.61 -68.55
N LEU A 19 22.76 24.62 -68.10
CA LEU A 19 22.77 25.05 -66.70
C LEU A 19 21.40 25.57 -66.24
N LEU A 20 20.74 26.42 -67.03
CA LEU A 20 19.40 26.92 -66.73
C LEU A 20 18.35 25.80 -66.70
N GLN A 21 18.45 24.83 -67.62
CA GLN A 21 17.60 23.63 -67.62
C GLN A 21 17.81 22.80 -66.34
N SER A 22 19.06 22.61 -65.90
CA SER A 22 19.38 21.91 -64.65
C SER A 22 18.82 22.62 -63.41
N ILE A 23 18.90 23.95 -63.33
CA ILE A 23 18.26 24.71 -62.23
C ILE A 23 16.75 24.51 -62.24
N ASN A 24 16.12 24.63 -63.40
CA ASN A 24 14.67 24.54 -63.49
C ASN A 24 14.19 23.11 -63.15
N ALA A 25 14.95 22.10 -63.56
CA ALA A 25 14.70 20.71 -63.19
C ALA A 25 14.83 20.50 -61.67
N LEU A 26 15.93 20.96 -61.06
CA LEU A 26 16.16 20.89 -59.62
C LEU A 26 15.03 21.58 -58.85
N ARG A 27 14.63 22.78 -59.27
CA ARG A 27 13.54 23.53 -58.68
C ARG A 27 12.22 22.78 -58.75
N THR A 28 11.87 22.23 -59.91
CA THR A 28 10.64 21.47 -60.12
C THR A 28 10.62 20.23 -59.23
N GLN A 29 11.76 19.55 -59.10
CA GLN A 29 11.93 18.43 -58.20
C GLN A 29 11.74 18.83 -56.73
N THR A 30 12.33 19.94 -56.29
CA THR A 30 12.18 20.45 -54.91
C THR A 30 10.72 20.80 -54.59
N VAL A 31 10.02 21.53 -55.47
CA VAL A 31 8.60 21.86 -55.29
C VAL A 31 7.73 20.61 -55.25
N THR A 32 8.00 19.65 -56.14
CA THR A 32 7.30 18.36 -56.15
C THR A 32 7.51 17.64 -54.83
N LYS A 33 8.75 17.57 -54.32
CA LYS A 33 9.06 16.92 -53.04
C LYS A 33 8.35 17.60 -51.86
N VAL A 34 8.31 18.94 -51.81
CA VAL A 34 7.56 19.70 -50.79
C VAL A 34 6.08 19.30 -50.81
N ASN A 35 5.45 19.30 -51.99
CA ASN A 35 4.04 18.96 -52.13
C ASN A 35 3.76 17.51 -51.72
N THR A 36 4.62 16.57 -52.11
CA THR A 36 4.51 15.17 -51.71
C THR A 36 4.66 15.02 -50.20
N THR A 37 5.67 15.61 -49.57
CA THR A 37 5.85 15.57 -48.11
C THR A 37 4.66 16.18 -47.37
N LEU A 38 4.11 17.31 -47.85
CA LEU A 38 2.91 17.91 -47.26
C LEU A 38 1.68 17.02 -47.41
N HIS A 39 1.51 16.36 -48.55
CA HIS A 39 0.45 15.40 -48.78
C HIS A 39 0.59 14.20 -47.82
N ASP A 40 1.80 13.67 -47.66
CA ASP A 40 2.09 12.56 -46.75
C ASP A 40 1.80 12.92 -45.29
N ILE A 41 2.21 14.10 -44.83
CA ILE A 41 1.87 14.61 -43.49
C ILE A 41 0.34 14.70 -43.31
N ARG A 42 -0.38 15.24 -44.29
CA ARG A 42 -1.84 15.40 -44.22
C ARG A 42 -2.57 14.06 -44.19
N ARG A 43 -2.03 13.05 -44.87
CA ARG A 43 -2.56 11.68 -44.94
C ARG A 43 -2.25 10.88 -43.69
N LEU A 44 -1.03 10.98 -43.17
CA LEU A 44 -0.55 10.17 -42.05
C LEU A 44 -1.01 10.69 -40.69
N ILE A 45 -1.17 12.01 -40.54
CA ILE A 45 -1.54 12.62 -39.27
C ILE A 45 -3.04 12.95 -39.24
N PRO A 46 -3.79 12.39 -38.28
CA PRO A 46 -5.24 12.58 -38.22
C PRO A 46 -5.60 14.04 -38.00
N ARG A 47 -6.61 14.51 -38.76
CA ARG A 47 -7.19 15.85 -38.60
C ARG A 47 -8.20 15.84 -37.46
N SER A 48 -8.05 16.73 -36.48
CA SER A 48 -9.08 17.02 -35.49
C SER A 48 -10.00 18.14 -35.98
N VAL A 49 -11.28 18.06 -35.61
CA VAL A 49 -12.28 19.12 -35.78
C VAL A 49 -12.63 19.62 -34.39
N LEU A 50 -12.49 20.93 -34.15
CA LEU A 50 -12.97 21.55 -32.92
C LEU A 50 -14.50 21.47 -32.91
N PRO A 51 -15.13 20.95 -31.84
CA PRO A 51 -16.57 21.10 -31.71
C PRO A 51 -16.92 22.60 -31.63
N PRO A 52 -18.11 23.01 -32.14
CA PRO A 52 -18.59 24.38 -31.94
C PRO A 52 -18.56 24.72 -30.44
N GLU A 53 -18.30 25.98 -30.09
CA GLU A 53 -18.29 26.42 -28.70
C GLU A 53 -19.62 26.06 -28.03
N GLU A 54 -19.62 25.01 -27.20
CA GLU A 54 -20.73 24.75 -26.31
C GLU A 54 -20.73 25.87 -25.26
N ASN A 55 -21.69 26.78 -25.42
CA ASN A 55 -22.12 27.66 -24.34
C ASN A 55 -22.45 26.75 -23.15
N TYR A 56 -21.62 26.83 -22.10
CA TYR A 56 -21.84 26.15 -20.83
C TYR A 56 -23.12 26.71 -20.18
N VAL A 57 -24.27 26.17 -20.57
CA VAL A 57 -25.50 26.23 -19.79
C VAL A 57 -25.59 24.88 -19.08
N GLY A 58 -25.55 24.91 -17.75
CA GLY A 58 -25.44 23.73 -16.92
C GLY A 58 -26.54 22.70 -17.20
N HIS A 59 -26.12 21.46 -17.46
CA HIS A 59 -26.56 20.23 -16.77
C HIS A 59 -25.94 19.03 -17.50
N SER A 60 -24.98 18.38 -16.83
CA SER A 60 -24.31 17.17 -17.30
C SER A 60 -25.30 16.01 -17.39
N ARG A 61 -25.74 15.68 -18.60
CA ARG A 61 -26.37 14.38 -18.91
C ARG A 61 -25.28 13.46 -19.42
N VAL A 62 -24.75 12.62 -18.52
CA VAL A 62 -23.79 11.56 -18.87
C VAL A 62 -24.51 10.53 -19.75
N ARG A 63 -24.27 10.56 -21.07
CA ARG A 63 -24.61 9.43 -21.94
C ARG A 63 -23.62 8.30 -21.65
N ARG A 64 -24.04 7.32 -20.86
CA ARG A 64 -23.35 6.02 -20.73
C ARG A 64 -23.60 5.23 -22.01
N GLY A 65 -22.63 5.23 -22.93
CA GLY A 65 -22.66 4.34 -24.09
C GLY A 65 -22.35 2.91 -23.66
N LEU A 66 -23.16 1.95 -24.12
CA LEU A 66 -23.08 0.53 -23.78
C LEU A 66 -21.78 -0.17 -24.27
N PHE A 67 -20.81 0.56 -24.85
CA PHE A 67 -19.67 0.02 -25.60
C PHE A 67 -18.29 0.64 -25.25
N ASP A 68 -18.12 1.27 -24.07
CA ASP A 68 -16.79 1.74 -23.61
C ASP A 68 -15.75 0.61 -23.41
N PHE A 69 -16.22 -0.65 -23.38
CA PHE A 69 -15.37 -1.84 -23.29
C PHE A 69 -14.46 -2.03 -24.51
N ILE A 70 -14.95 -1.69 -25.73
CA ILE A 70 -14.20 -1.90 -26.97
C ILE A 70 -13.02 -0.91 -27.08
N GLY A 71 -13.20 0.34 -26.62
CA GLY A 71 -12.14 1.34 -26.62
C GLY A 71 -10.99 1.04 -25.64
N LYS A 72 -11.27 0.34 -24.53
CA LYS A 72 -10.23 -0.11 -23.58
C LYS A 72 -9.43 -1.29 -24.12
N ILE A 73 -10.07 -2.19 -24.89
CA ILE A 73 -9.40 -3.32 -25.54
C ILE A 73 -8.55 -2.83 -26.72
N SER A 74 -9.04 -1.88 -27.53
CA SER A 74 -8.27 -1.33 -28.66
C SER A 74 -7.04 -0.52 -28.22
N LYS A 75 -7.07 0.09 -27.03
CA LYS A 75 -5.93 0.78 -26.42
C LYS A 75 -4.76 -0.20 -26.15
N SER A 76 -5.07 -1.39 -25.65
CA SER A 76 -4.06 -2.42 -25.33
C SER A 76 -3.50 -3.11 -26.58
N LEU A 77 -4.28 -3.19 -27.67
CA LEU A 77 -3.91 -3.93 -28.88
C LEU A 77 -3.34 -3.04 -30.01
N PHE A 78 -3.73 -1.77 -30.07
CA PHE A 78 -3.41 -0.88 -31.20
C PHE A 78 -2.91 0.52 -30.79
N GLY A 79 -2.76 0.80 -29.50
CA GLY A 79 -2.31 2.12 -29.02
C GLY A 79 -3.24 3.28 -29.44
N THR A 80 -4.51 2.98 -29.72
CA THR A 80 -5.49 3.98 -30.18
C THR A 80 -6.02 4.81 -29.01
N ALA A 81 -6.08 6.13 -29.18
CA ALA A 81 -6.53 7.08 -28.17
C ALA A 81 -7.99 6.81 -27.75
N THR A 82 -8.28 6.82 -26.44
CA THR A 82 -9.65 6.67 -25.93
C THR A 82 -10.45 7.96 -26.07
N SER A 83 -11.78 7.89 -25.96
CA SER A 83 -12.64 9.08 -25.96
C SER A 83 -12.28 10.08 -24.86
N ASP A 84 -11.79 9.61 -23.71
CA ASP A 84 -11.28 10.45 -22.62
C ASP A 84 -9.95 11.14 -22.98
N ASP A 85 -9.04 10.43 -23.68
CA ASP A 85 -7.79 11.01 -24.19
C ASP A 85 -8.09 12.10 -25.24
N ILE A 86 -9.05 11.85 -26.15
CA ILE A 86 -9.52 12.83 -27.14
C ILE A 86 -10.14 14.04 -26.44
N ASN A 87 -10.95 13.84 -25.41
CA ASN A 87 -11.56 14.93 -24.65
C ASN A 87 -10.53 15.74 -23.85
N THR A 88 -9.52 15.10 -23.28
CA THR A 88 -8.40 15.76 -22.61
C THR A 88 -7.58 16.60 -23.59
N MET A 89 -7.28 16.03 -24.77
CA MET A 89 -6.61 16.74 -25.85
C MET A 89 -7.45 17.93 -26.35
N LYS A 90 -8.76 17.77 -26.53
CA LYS A 90 -9.69 18.85 -26.88
C LYS A 90 -9.70 19.96 -25.83
N ARG A 91 -9.69 19.64 -24.53
CA ARG A 91 -9.60 20.63 -23.46
C ARG A 91 -8.27 21.37 -23.49
N HIS A 92 -7.14 20.68 -23.67
CA HIS A 92 -5.84 21.33 -23.84
C HIS A 92 -5.83 22.25 -25.06
N MET A 93 -6.39 21.80 -26.21
CA MET A 93 -6.55 22.63 -27.40
C MET A 93 -7.44 23.85 -27.15
N GLN A 94 -8.55 23.71 -26.41
CA GLN A 94 -9.43 24.82 -26.05
C GLN A 94 -8.78 25.79 -25.06
N VAL A 95 -8.02 25.31 -24.07
CA VAL A 95 -7.26 26.16 -23.14
C VAL A 95 -6.14 26.89 -23.87
N LEU A 96 -5.40 26.21 -24.76
CA LEU A 96 -4.43 26.85 -25.65
C LEU A 96 -5.11 27.85 -26.58
N ASN A 97 -6.28 27.56 -27.15
CA ASN A 97 -6.97 28.47 -28.05
C ASN A 97 -7.57 29.68 -27.32
N ARG A 98 -8.12 29.49 -26.11
CA ARG A 98 -8.62 30.58 -25.24
C ARG A 98 -7.49 31.40 -24.64
N ASN A 99 -6.39 30.76 -24.24
CA ASN A 99 -5.19 31.47 -23.83
C ASN A 99 -4.58 32.18 -25.03
N ASN A 100 -4.58 31.62 -26.24
CA ASN A 100 -4.16 32.31 -27.46
C ASN A 100 -5.10 33.48 -27.81
N ALA A 101 -6.40 33.40 -27.54
CA ALA A 101 -7.33 34.50 -27.74
C ALA A 101 -7.16 35.61 -26.68
N LYS A 102 -6.91 35.25 -25.41
CA LYS A 102 -6.58 36.20 -24.32
C LYS A 102 -5.17 36.78 -24.47
N LEU A 103 -4.21 35.99 -24.95
CA LEU A 103 -2.85 36.38 -25.28
C LEU A 103 -2.86 37.26 -26.53
N ALA A 104 -3.65 36.97 -27.56
CA ALA A 104 -3.87 37.86 -28.70
C ALA A 104 -4.48 39.21 -28.28
N LYS A 105 -5.40 39.19 -27.30
CA LYS A 105 -6.02 40.42 -26.75
C LYS A 105 -5.09 41.22 -25.83
N ALA A 106 -4.15 40.55 -25.14
CA ALA A 106 -3.09 41.20 -24.36
C ALA A 106 -1.89 41.63 -25.24
N MET A 107 -1.62 40.91 -26.33
CA MET A 107 -0.61 41.22 -27.34
C MET A 107 -0.99 42.44 -28.19
N ALA A 108 -2.28 42.64 -28.48
CA ALA A 108 -2.78 43.86 -29.11
C ALA A 108 -2.53 45.14 -28.28
N ILE A 109 -2.23 45.00 -26.97
CA ILE A 109 -1.93 46.12 -26.06
C ILE A 109 -0.40 46.29 -25.89
N GLN A 110 0.40 45.34 -26.35
CA GLN A 110 1.87 45.31 -26.23
C GLN A 110 2.57 45.25 -27.61
N ASP A 111 1.90 45.83 -28.62
CA ASP A 111 2.24 45.75 -30.05
C ASP A 111 3.55 46.49 -30.42
N GLU A 112 4.06 47.36 -29.54
CA GLU A 112 5.25 48.17 -29.81
C GLU A 112 6.58 47.43 -29.56
N HIS A 113 6.58 46.33 -28.79
CA HIS A 113 7.82 45.63 -28.40
C HIS A 113 7.88 44.12 -28.70
N LEU A 114 6.86 43.54 -29.34
CA LEU A 114 6.79 42.09 -29.63
C LEU A 114 6.82 41.72 -31.13
N SER A 115 7.15 42.71 -31.99
CA SER A 115 7.42 42.49 -33.42
C SER A 115 8.69 41.67 -33.71
N SER A 116 9.51 41.33 -32.71
CA SER A 116 10.80 40.63 -32.92
C SER A 116 10.78 39.11 -32.66
N PHE A 117 9.76 38.55 -32.00
CA PHE A 117 9.76 37.12 -31.61
C PHE A 117 8.72 36.28 -32.37
N ILE A 118 7.58 36.88 -32.73
CA ILE A 118 6.66 36.31 -33.74
C ILE A 118 7.30 36.40 -35.13
N SER A 119 8.20 37.38 -35.35
CA SER A 119 9.04 37.36 -36.55
C SER A 119 9.86 36.08 -36.60
N THR A 120 10.43 35.50 -35.53
CA THR A 120 11.45 34.44 -35.73
C THR A 120 10.92 33.07 -36.19
N VAL A 121 9.66 32.71 -35.91
CA VAL A 121 9.06 31.43 -36.38
C VAL A 121 8.30 31.60 -37.69
N ASP A 122 7.61 32.72 -37.86
CA ASP A 122 7.00 33.12 -39.13
C ASP A 122 8.06 33.63 -40.13
N GLU A 123 9.24 34.06 -39.67
CA GLU A 123 10.50 34.20 -40.42
C GLU A 123 11.07 32.84 -40.68
N ARG A 124 10.92 31.78 -39.89
CA ARG A 124 11.52 30.50 -40.31
C ARG A 124 10.70 29.84 -41.41
N PHE A 125 9.38 29.82 -41.27
CA PHE A 125 8.50 29.34 -42.35
C PHE A 125 8.40 30.35 -43.48
N GLY A 126 8.34 31.63 -43.18
CA GLY A 126 8.37 32.74 -44.13
C GLY A 126 9.74 32.96 -44.74
N ASN A 127 10.87 32.67 -44.10
CA ASN A 127 12.20 32.64 -44.73
C ASN A 127 12.42 31.34 -45.47
N ILE A 128 11.74 30.23 -45.18
CA ILE A 128 11.73 29.06 -46.06
C ILE A 128 10.86 29.33 -47.29
N MET A 129 9.69 29.93 -47.11
CA MET A 129 8.77 30.28 -48.20
C MET A 129 9.30 31.47 -49.01
N GLN A 130 9.88 32.48 -48.35
CA GLN A 130 10.65 33.57 -48.96
C GLN A 130 11.97 33.04 -49.47
N ALA A 131 12.66 32.06 -48.88
CA ALA A 131 13.82 31.47 -49.54
C ALA A 131 13.37 30.77 -50.81
N VAL A 132 12.25 30.04 -50.83
CA VAL A 132 11.70 29.41 -52.03
C VAL A 132 11.21 30.46 -53.04
N GLN A 133 10.59 31.56 -52.60
CA GLN A 133 10.10 32.64 -53.46
C GLN A 133 11.22 33.59 -53.92
N LYS A 134 12.24 33.82 -53.09
CA LYS A 134 13.46 34.59 -53.38
C LYS A 134 14.34 33.78 -54.30
N ASN A 135 14.54 32.49 -54.04
CA ASN A 135 15.14 31.53 -54.95
C ASN A 135 14.35 31.46 -56.27
N HIS A 136 13.01 31.50 -56.22
CA HIS A 136 12.18 31.60 -57.42
C HIS A 136 12.40 32.91 -58.19
N LYS A 137 12.45 34.06 -57.50
CA LYS A 137 12.64 35.39 -58.10
C LYS A 137 14.07 35.60 -58.60
N GLU A 138 15.07 35.13 -57.84
CA GLU A 138 16.47 35.07 -58.23
C GLU A 138 16.62 34.16 -59.44
N ALA A 139 16.07 32.93 -59.43
CA ALA A 139 16.12 32.04 -60.59
C ALA A 139 15.46 32.63 -61.85
N ILE A 140 14.39 33.43 -61.70
CA ILE A 140 13.81 34.19 -62.81
C ILE A 140 14.74 35.33 -63.26
N ALA A 141 15.22 36.16 -62.34
CA ALA A 141 16.14 37.27 -62.64
C ALA A 141 17.45 36.77 -63.26
N ILE A 142 17.92 35.57 -62.87
CA ILE A 142 19.08 34.87 -63.43
C ILE A 142 18.78 34.37 -64.84
N ALA A 143 17.60 33.80 -65.07
CA ALA A 143 17.18 33.38 -66.42
C ALA A 143 17.02 34.58 -67.37
N GLU A 144 16.64 35.75 -66.84
CA GLU A 144 16.57 37.02 -67.59
C GLU A 144 17.94 37.67 -67.80
N SER A 145 18.82 37.67 -66.79
CA SER A 145 20.20 38.19 -66.90
C SER A 145 21.06 37.35 -67.83
N ALA A 146 20.93 36.02 -67.78
CA ALA A 146 21.57 35.10 -68.73
C ALA A 146 21.01 35.25 -70.16
N ARG A 147 19.80 35.81 -70.32
CA ARG A 147 19.20 36.12 -71.62
C ARG A 147 19.73 37.41 -72.24
N HIS A 148 20.21 38.35 -71.43
CA HIS A 148 20.58 39.70 -71.88
C HIS A 148 22.09 39.89 -72.14
N SER A 149 22.97 38.97 -71.74
CA SER A 149 24.43 39.19 -71.78
C SER A 149 25.18 38.10 -72.56
N ILE A 150 25.18 38.19 -73.89
CA ILE A 150 25.99 37.33 -74.79
C ILE A 150 27.38 37.95 -75.10
N ASP A 151 27.64 39.21 -74.76
CA ASP A 151 28.87 39.93 -75.21
C ASP A 151 29.99 40.13 -74.16
N ALA A 152 29.87 39.63 -72.92
CA ALA A 152 30.94 39.76 -71.90
C ALA A 152 31.13 38.44 -71.10
N VAL A 153 31.77 37.46 -71.71
CA VAL A 153 31.57 36.05 -71.34
C VAL A 153 32.40 35.55 -70.14
N GLU A 154 33.52 36.15 -69.72
CA GLU A 154 34.38 35.47 -68.72
C GLU A 154 33.99 35.74 -67.25
N HIS A 155 33.60 36.97 -66.92
CA HIS A 155 33.24 37.34 -65.54
C HIS A 155 31.84 36.79 -65.13
N GLU A 156 30.92 36.72 -66.08
CA GLU A 156 29.54 36.28 -65.85
C GLU A 156 29.43 34.76 -65.63
N PHE A 157 30.36 33.96 -66.16
CA PHE A 157 30.37 32.52 -65.90
C PHE A 157 30.73 32.19 -64.44
N LEU A 158 31.61 32.98 -63.80
CA LEU A 158 31.94 32.83 -62.37
C LEU A 158 30.73 33.17 -61.48
N ILE A 159 29.99 34.23 -61.83
CA ILE A 159 28.77 34.63 -61.12
C ILE A 159 27.70 33.54 -61.27
N LEU A 160 27.53 33.00 -62.48
CA LEU A 160 26.59 31.89 -62.74
C LEU A 160 26.98 30.63 -61.96
N GLU A 161 28.26 30.29 -61.87
CA GLU A 161 28.75 29.15 -61.09
C GLU A 161 28.51 29.33 -59.58
N GLU A 162 28.81 30.51 -59.02
CA GLU A 162 28.55 30.80 -57.61
C GLU A 162 27.06 30.69 -57.27
N ILE A 163 26.21 31.21 -58.15
CA ILE A 163 24.76 31.15 -58.04
C ILE A 163 24.26 29.71 -58.13
N MET A 164 24.78 28.91 -59.06
CA MET A 164 24.45 27.48 -59.20
C MET A 164 24.82 26.72 -57.92
N LEU A 165 26.00 26.96 -57.38
CA LEU A 165 26.47 26.34 -56.14
C LEU A 165 25.56 26.72 -54.96
N LYS A 166 25.20 28.00 -54.81
CA LYS A 166 24.24 28.45 -53.79
C LYS A 166 22.89 27.78 -53.95
N GLN A 167 22.39 27.68 -55.18
CA GLN A 167 21.10 27.09 -55.50
C GLN A 167 21.05 25.59 -55.20
N VAL A 168 22.09 24.86 -55.61
CA VAL A 168 22.25 23.43 -55.36
C VAL A 168 22.34 23.18 -53.86
N ASN A 169 23.15 23.96 -53.13
CA ASN A 169 23.31 23.81 -51.68
C ASN A 169 22.00 24.09 -50.93
N ALA A 170 21.29 25.17 -51.27
CA ALA A 170 20.00 25.51 -50.67
C ALA A 170 18.95 24.42 -50.94
N SER A 171 18.88 23.92 -52.18
CA SER A 171 17.95 22.85 -52.56
C SER A 171 18.29 21.53 -51.88
N ALA A 172 19.57 21.17 -51.80
CA ALA A 172 20.03 19.96 -51.10
C ALA A 172 19.73 20.03 -49.61
N THR A 173 19.98 21.17 -48.96
CA THR A 173 19.66 21.41 -47.55
C THR A 173 18.15 21.29 -47.30
N LEU A 174 17.32 21.87 -48.17
CA LEU A 174 15.87 21.77 -48.07
C LEU A 174 15.36 20.34 -48.29
N LEU A 175 15.89 19.63 -49.29
CA LEU A 175 15.53 18.24 -49.56
C LEU A 175 15.88 17.33 -48.38
N SER A 176 17.06 17.51 -47.80
CA SER A 176 17.49 16.82 -46.58
C SER A 176 16.56 17.13 -45.40
N ALA A 177 16.19 18.39 -45.19
CA ALA A 177 15.26 18.77 -44.13
C ALA A 177 13.86 18.14 -44.33
N LEU A 178 13.34 18.11 -45.57
CA LEU A 178 12.07 17.47 -45.90
C LEU A 178 12.10 15.96 -45.69
N GLU A 179 13.22 15.32 -46.01
CA GLU A 179 13.45 13.90 -45.75
C GLU A 179 13.45 13.62 -44.24
N HIS A 180 14.16 14.41 -43.45
CA HIS A 180 14.13 14.30 -41.98
C HIS A 180 12.72 14.50 -41.40
N VAL A 181 11.93 15.46 -41.90
CA VAL A 181 10.54 15.64 -41.49
C VAL A 181 9.70 14.43 -41.86
N THR A 182 9.87 13.89 -43.08
CA THR A 182 9.14 12.71 -43.55
C THR A 182 9.43 11.49 -42.66
N LEU A 183 10.72 11.23 -42.39
CA LEU A 183 11.15 10.15 -41.47
C LEU A 183 10.58 10.35 -40.07
N SER A 184 10.59 11.59 -39.56
CA SER A 184 10.07 11.92 -38.24
C SER A 184 8.57 11.69 -38.11
N VAL A 185 7.81 11.95 -39.17
CA VAL A 185 6.37 11.70 -39.20
C VAL A 185 6.11 10.19 -39.25
N HIS A 186 6.91 9.43 -39.99
CA HIS A 186 6.84 7.98 -39.95
C HIS A 186 7.15 7.41 -38.56
N ASP A 187 8.17 7.93 -37.88
CA ASP A 187 8.47 7.55 -36.50
C ASP A 187 7.30 7.89 -35.58
N LEU A 188 6.72 9.09 -35.71
CA LEU A 188 5.57 9.53 -34.92
C LEU A 188 4.38 8.58 -35.08
N VAL A 189 4.08 8.17 -36.33
CA VAL A 189 3.02 7.20 -36.63
C VAL A 189 3.32 5.81 -36.07
N LYS A 190 4.59 5.43 -35.99
CA LYS A 190 5.05 4.19 -35.33
C LYS A 190 5.07 4.29 -33.80
N GLY A 191 4.62 5.41 -33.22
CA GLY A 191 4.63 5.62 -31.78
C GLY A 191 6.02 5.97 -31.21
N LYS A 192 6.93 6.48 -32.04
CA LYS A 192 8.26 6.93 -31.62
C LYS A 192 8.41 8.44 -31.86
N LEU A 193 8.99 9.13 -30.89
CA LEU A 193 9.27 10.55 -31.07
C LEU A 193 10.63 10.71 -31.74
N SER A 194 10.71 11.56 -32.76
CA SER A 194 11.97 11.83 -33.46
C SER A 194 12.64 13.12 -32.94
N PRO A 195 13.98 13.13 -32.76
CA PRO A 195 14.73 14.32 -32.35
C PRO A 195 14.71 15.44 -33.39
N PHE A 196 14.34 15.14 -34.65
CA PHE A 196 14.18 16.14 -35.70
C PHE A 196 12.83 16.87 -35.61
N LEU A 197 11.79 16.22 -35.05
CA LEU A 197 10.47 16.82 -34.85
C LEU A 197 10.40 17.61 -33.54
N LEU A 198 10.94 17.05 -32.46
CA LEU A 198 11.09 17.73 -31.18
C LEU A 198 12.55 17.67 -30.78
N LYS A 199 13.25 18.81 -30.72
CA LYS A 199 14.68 18.85 -30.45
C LYS A 199 14.98 18.52 -28.97
N PRO A 200 16.13 17.91 -28.64
CA PRO A 200 16.49 17.57 -27.26
C PRO A 200 16.44 18.77 -26.31
N ASN A 201 16.94 19.93 -26.76
CA ASN A 201 16.94 21.16 -25.96
C ASN A 201 15.51 21.62 -25.63
N THR A 202 14.55 21.44 -26.54
CA THR A 202 13.14 21.82 -26.29
C THR A 202 12.54 20.95 -25.19
N ILE A 203 12.82 19.65 -25.20
CA ILE A 203 12.39 18.74 -24.13
C ILE A 203 13.05 19.14 -22.82
N GLU A 204 14.37 19.33 -22.80
CA GLU A 204 15.11 19.69 -21.59
C GLU A 204 14.58 20.99 -20.94
N HIS A 205 14.35 22.03 -21.74
CA HIS A 205 13.78 23.30 -21.25
C HIS A 205 12.37 23.10 -20.70
N SER A 206 11.53 22.31 -21.39
CA SER A 206 10.16 22.01 -20.93
C SER A 206 10.18 21.25 -19.60
N LEU A 207 11.08 20.29 -19.43
CA LEU A 207 11.23 19.53 -18.19
C LEU A 207 11.70 20.43 -17.03
N LYS A 208 12.62 21.37 -17.29
CA LYS A 208 13.05 22.37 -16.28
C LYS A 208 11.90 23.29 -15.88
N GLN A 209 11.08 23.73 -16.84
CA GLN A 209 9.90 24.54 -16.55
C GLN A 209 8.86 23.77 -15.73
N ILE A 210 8.59 22.52 -16.10
CA ILE A 210 7.70 21.64 -15.33
C ILE A 210 8.23 21.48 -13.91
N GLN A 211 9.53 21.19 -13.73
CA GLN A 211 10.13 21.06 -12.41
C GLN A 211 10.00 22.36 -11.60
N SER A 212 10.25 23.53 -12.19
CA SER A 212 10.09 24.82 -11.49
C SER A 212 8.64 25.07 -11.03
N ILE A 213 7.65 24.67 -11.83
CA ILE A 213 6.24 24.73 -11.44
C ILE A 213 5.95 23.78 -10.27
N LEU A 214 6.49 22.56 -10.32
CA LEU A 214 6.37 21.59 -9.22
C LEU A 214 7.02 22.14 -7.95
N ASP A 215 8.26 22.64 -8.01
CA ASP A 215 8.97 23.19 -6.87
C ASP A 215 8.19 24.33 -6.19
N THR A 216 7.44 25.12 -6.96
CA THR A 216 6.68 26.26 -6.45
C THR A 216 5.29 25.88 -5.93
N LYS A 217 4.56 25.00 -6.65
CA LYS A 217 3.14 24.71 -6.39
C LYS A 217 2.88 23.34 -5.74
N PHE A 218 3.78 22.39 -5.96
CA PHE A 218 3.67 20.98 -5.58
C PHE A 218 5.04 20.44 -5.11
N PRO A 219 5.61 20.99 -4.02
CA PRO A 219 7.01 20.78 -3.65
C PRO A 219 7.39 19.31 -3.40
N ASP A 220 6.40 18.46 -3.10
CA ASP A 220 6.62 17.03 -2.89
C ASP A 220 6.83 16.25 -4.21
N PHE A 221 6.53 16.84 -5.37
CA PHE A 221 6.58 16.16 -6.66
C PHE A 221 7.81 16.54 -7.48
N VAL A 222 8.37 15.54 -8.16
CA VAL A 222 9.49 15.74 -9.07
C VAL A 222 9.27 15.06 -10.41
N VAL A 223 9.92 15.60 -11.44
CA VAL A 223 10.04 14.96 -12.74
C VAL A 223 10.99 13.77 -12.62
N ILE A 224 10.50 12.58 -12.97
CA ILE A 224 11.26 11.33 -12.80
C ILE A 224 12.42 11.25 -13.79
N HIS A 225 12.16 11.55 -15.07
CA HIS A 225 13.14 11.49 -16.15
C HIS A 225 13.50 12.89 -16.64
N LYS A 226 14.70 13.33 -16.28
CA LYS A 226 15.25 14.63 -16.69
C LYS A 226 16.02 14.57 -18.02
N ASP A 227 16.43 13.39 -18.45
CA ASP A 227 17.17 13.18 -19.70
C ASP A 227 16.21 13.14 -20.91
N PRO A 228 16.37 14.03 -21.91
CA PRO A 228 15.60 14.01 -23.15
C PRO A 228 15.64 12.66 -23.90
N LEU A 229 16.74 11.90 -23.83
CA LEU A 229 16.90 10.61 -24.53
C LEU A 229 15.83 9.59 -24.16
N TYR A 230 15.37 9.62 -22.90
CA TYR A 230 14.28 8.77 -22.43
C TYR A 230 13.01 8.93 -23.27
N TYR A 231 12.66 10.18 -23.61
CA TYR A 231 11.39 10.48 -24.29
C TYR A 231 11.41 10.09 -25.77
N TYR A 232 12.58 9.92 -26.40
CA TYR A 232 12.62 9.37 -27.76
C TYR A 232 12.43 7.85 -27.79
N SER A 233 12.73 7.16 -26.69
CA SER A 233 12.67 5.70 -26.60
C SER A 233 11.37 5.19 -25.98
N PHE A 234 10.83 5.91 -25.00
CA PHE A 234 9.78 5.39 -24.11
C PHE A 234 8.63 6.38 -23.85
N ALA A 235 8.56 7.51 -24.54
CA ALA A 235 7.49 8.48 -24.27
C ALA A 235 6.10 7.95 -24.61
N ASP A 236 5.13 8.28 -23.74
CA ASP A 236 3.72 8.24 -24.06
C ASP A 236 3.31 9.64 -24.55
N PHE A 237 2.86 9.73 -25.80
CA PHE A 237 2.45 11.00 -26.39
C PHE A 237 1.24 10.81 -27.30
N LEU A 238 0.47 11.89 -27.43
CA LEU A 238 -0.65 11.99 -28.37
C LEU A 238 -0.30 13.03 -29.42
N TYR A 239 -0.79 12.83 -30.64
CA TYR A 239 -0.58 13.79 -31.72
C TYR A 239 -1.85 13.97 -32.56
N THR A 240 -2.05 15.19 -33.07
CA THR A 240 -3.14 15.52 -33.99
C THR A 240 -2.73 16.71 -34.85
N ARG A 241 -3.47 16.93 -35.93
CA ARG A 241 -3.34 18.12 -36.76
C ARG A 241 -4.63 18.92 -36.75
N LEU A 242 -4.51 20.23 -36.57
CA LEU A 242 -5.59 21.19 -36.80
C LEU A 242 -5.10 22.18 -37.86
N HIS A 243 -5.78 22.22 -39.01
CA HIS A 243 -5.36 23.00 -40.19
C HIS A 243 -3.91 22.70 -40.61
N SER A 244 -3.01 23.68 -40.50
CA SER A 244 -1.59 23.61 -40.81
C SER A 244 -0.70 23.32 -39.58
N THR A 245 -1.29 23.20 -38.38
CA THR A 245 -0.54 23.04 -37.12
C THR A 245 -0.61 21.60 -36.62
N MET A 246 0.55 21.04 -36.30
CA MET A 246 0.66 19.76 -35.60
C MET A 246 0.76 20.02 -34.10
N TYR A 247 -0.04 19.30 -33.33
CA TYR A 247 -0.01 19.32 -31.87
C TYR A 247 0.52 17.98 -31.39
N ILE A 248 1.50 18.03 -30.50
CA ILE A 248 2.04 16.86 -29.81
C ILE A 248 1.87 17.13 -28.32
N THR A 249 1.15 16.24 -27.64
CA THR A 249 1.00 16.25 -26.19
C THR A 249 1.89 15.16 -25.62
N LEU A 250 3.03 15.55 -25.07
CA LEU A 250 3.96 14.66 -24.40
C LEU A 250 3.54 14.47 -22.94
N LYS A 251 3.38 13.22 -22.49
CA LYS A 251 3.15 12.92 -21.08
C LYS A 251 4.48 12.81 -20.35
N VAL A 252 4.67 13.67 -19.35
CA VAL A 252 5.86 13.68 -18.49
C VAL A 252 5.50 13.02 -17.16
N PRO A 253 6.12 11.89 -16.81
CA PRO A 253 5.82 11.22 -15.54
C PRO A 253 6.39 12.02 -14.37
N ILE A 254 5.55 12.28 -13.39
CA ILE A 254 5.88 12.94 -12.13
C ILE A 254 5.64 11.97 -10.96
N SER A 255 6.42 12.10 -9.90
CA SER A 255 6.33 11.23 -8.72
C SER A 255 6.55 12.04 -7.45
N PRO A 256 5.85 11.69 -6.34
CA PRO A 256 6.18 12.23 -5.03
C PRO A 256 7.51 11.66 -4.48
N MET A 257 8.01 10.58 -5.09
CA MET A 257 9.28 9.97 -4.73
C MET A 257 10.37 10.42 -5.68
N SER A 258 11.45 10.99 -5.11
CA SER A 258 12.63 11.43 -5.85
C SER A 258 13.49 10.27 -6.38
N GLN A 259 13.34 9.09 -5.77
CA GLN A 259 14.06 7.87 -6.16
C GLN A 259 13.08 6.70 -6.29
N PRO A 260 13.28 5.81 -7.27
CA PRO A 260 12.45 4.62 -7.42
C PRO A 260 12.65 3.67 -6.23
N LEU A 261 11.60 2.91 -5.91
CA LEU A 261 11.71 1.77 -5.00
C LEU A 261 12.55 0.67 -5.64
N GLU A 262 13.37 0.01 -4.83
CA GLU A 262 14.09 -1.18 -5.26
C GLU A 262 13.16 -2.39 -5.11
N LEU A 263 12.97 -3.12 -6.21
CA LEU A 263 12.04 -4.24 -6.31
C LEU A 263 12.79 -5.56 -6.33
N TYR A 264 12.48 -6.44 -5.38
CA TYR A 264 12.98 -7.80 -5.29
C TYR A 264 11.88 -8.80 -5.57
N ARG A 265 12.20 -9.85 -6.31
CA ARG A 265 11.35 -11.03 -6.41
C ARG A 265 11.69 -11.97 -5.25
N VAL A 266 10.69 -12.45 -4.54
CA VAL A 266 10.86 -13.27 -3.36
C VAL A 266 10.70 -14.75 -3.73
N PHE A 267 11.61 -15.58 -3.23
CA PHE A 267 11.56 -17.04 -3.39
C PHE A 267 11.73 -17.70 -2.03
N SER A 268 11.05 -18.82 -1.81
CA SER A 268 11.16 -19.63 -0.60
C SER A 268 11.60 -21.05 -0.98
N PHE A 269 12.68 -21.51 -0.38
CA PHE A 269 13.26 -22.83 -0.64
C PHE A 269 13.23 -23.68 0.64
N PRO A 270 13.04 -25.01 0.54
CA PRO A 270 13.05 -25.89 1.69
C PRO A 270 14.48 -26.02 2.26
N VAL A 271 14.65 -25.83 3.57
CA VAL A 271 15.95 -25.96 4.26
C VAL A 271 15.95 -27.24 5.09
N PRO A 272 16.95 -28.13 4.99
CA PRO A 272 16.96 -29.38 5.73
C PRO A 272 16.92 -29.19 7.24
N VAL A 273 16.32 -30.16 7.93
CA VAL A 273 16.24 -30.20 9.40
C VAL A 273 17.57 -30.64 10.01
N ASN A 274 18.27 -31.56 9.34
CA ASN A 274 19.63 -31.99 9.67
C ASN A 274 20.31 -32.50 8.38
N GLU A 275 21.59 -32.88 8.46
CA GLU A 275 22.38 -33.26 7.28
C GLU A 275 21.81 -34.50 6.56
N SER A 276 21.24 -35.47 7.27
CA SER A 276 20.81 -36.76 6.70
C SER A 276 19.31 -36.85 6.39
N SER A 277 18.49 -35.93 6.89
CA SER A 277 17.04 -35.98 6.78
C SER A 277 16.57 -35.60 5.37
N SER A 278 15.47 -36.21 4.94
CA SER A 278 14.69 -35.81 3.77
C SER A 278 13.63 -34.75 4.10
N HIS A 279 13.46 -34.45 5.39
CA HIS A 279 12.54 -33.44 5.88
C HIS A 279 13.21 -32.06 5.85
N ALA A 280 12.37 -31.05 5.64
CA ALA A 280 12.80 -29.67 5.55
C ALA A 280 11.87 -28.76 6.32
N THR A 281 12.32 -27.53 6.54
CA THR A 281 11.49 -26.41 6.93
C THR A 281 11.41 -25.43 5.78
N GLN A 282 10.24 -24.87 5.52
CA GLN A 282 10.04 -23.89 4.45
C GLN A 282 9.14 -22.76 4.94
N LEU A 283 9.42 -21.55 4.48
CA LEU A 283 8.58 -20.39 4.73
C LEU A 283 7.39 -20.39 3.78
N MET A 284 6.18 -20.30 4.31
CA MET A 284 4.93 -20.23 3.54
C MET A 284 4.33 -18.82 3.56
N ASP A 285 3.29 -18.61 2.75
CA ASP A 285 2.53 -17.35 2.67
C ASP A 285 3.41 -16.13 2.35
N ILE A 286 4.36 -16.29 1.45
CA ILE A 286 5.26 -15.21 1.00
C ILE A 286 4.63 -14.39 -0.14
N PRO A 287 4.89 -13.07 -0.19
CA PRO A 287 4.51 -12.27 -1.35
C PRO A 287 5.37 -12.61 -2.57
N ASP A 288 4.89 -12.30 -3.78
CA ASP A 288 5.66 -12.49 -5.01
C ASP A 288 6.86 -11.54 -5.10
N TYR A 289 6.65 -10.28 -4.69
CA TYR A 289 7.67 -9.24 -4.70
C TYR A 289 7.66 -8.42 -3.41
N PHE A 290 8.84 -7.91 -3.07
CA PHE A 290 9.10 -6.98 -1.99
C PHE A 290 9.76 -5.74 -2.57
N ALA A 291 9.21 -4.57 -2.27
CA ALA A 291 9.76 -3.29 -2.69
C ALA A 291 10.09 -2.45 -1.47
N HIS A 292 11.21 -1.73 -1.49
CA HIS A 292 11.60 -0.85 -0.39
C HIS A 292 12.23 0.44 -0.88
N SER A 293 12.15 1.48 -0.07
CA SER A 293 12.75 2.77 -0.37
C SER A 293 14.24 2.73 -0.10
N LYS A 294 15.01 3.52 -0.86
CA LYS A 294 16.48 3.51 -0.75
C LYS A 294 17.01 4.02 0.60
N ASP A 295 16.21 4.77 1.34
CA ASP A 295 16.49 5.19 2.73
C ASP A 295 16.08 4.13 3.76
N ASN A 296 15.56 2.97 3.33
CA ASN A 296 15.06 1.86 4.15
C ASN A 296 13.94 2.25 5.14
N GLN A 297 13.26 3.39 4.95
CA GLN A 297 12.21 3.85 5.86
C GLN A 297 10.84 3.24 5.55
N HIS A 298 10.61 2.88 4.29
CA HIS A 298 9.33 2.42 3.80
C HIS A 298 9.48 1.17 2.93
N PHE A 299 8.47 0.31 2.97
CA PHE A 299 8.40 -0.87 2.14
C PHE A 299 6.97 -1.17 1.69
N THR A 300 6.84 -2.04 0.69
CA THR A 300 5.56 -2.62 0.29
C THR A 300 5.77 -4.00 -0.32
N THR A 301 4.70 -4.78 -0.40
CA THR A 301 4.67 -6.04 -1.14
C THR A 301 3.83 -5.87 -2.41
N LEU A 302 4.17 -6.63 -3.44
CA LEU A 302 3.46 -6.61 -4.72
C LEU A 302 3.24 -8.04 -5.20
N SER A 303 2.10 -8.26 -5.85
CA SER A 303 1.78 -9.50 -6.56
C SER A 303 2.26 -9.46 -8.02
N ASN A 304 2.34 -10.63 -8.66
CA ASN A 304 2.64 -10.74 -10.09
C ASN A 304 1.67 -9.93 -10.96
N SER A 305 0.38 -9.87 -10.60
CA SER A 305 -0.64 -9.14 -11.37
C SER A 305 -0.44 -7.62 -11.28
N GLN A 306 0.00 -7.10 -10.13
CA GLN A 306 0.31 -5.68 -9.96
C GLN A 306 1.57 -5.29 -10.74
N VAL A 307 2.64 -6.10 -10.66
CA VAL A 307 3.89 -5.84 -11.40
C VAL A 307 3.71 -5.94 -12.91
N ALA A 308 2.78 -6.80 -13.39
CA ALA A 308 2.45 -6.93 -14.81
C ALA A 308 1.75 -5.69 -15.39
N GLN A 309 1.12 -4.85 -14.55
CA GLN A 309 0.52 -3.59 -14.99
C GLN A 309 1.54 -2.46 -15.12
N CYS A 310 2.77 -2.65 -14.63
CA CYS A 310 3.79 -1.63 -14.67
C CYS A 310 4.51 -1.60 -16.04
N THR A 311 4.80 -0.40 -16.54
CA THR A 311 5.45 -0.19 -17.83
C THR A 311 6.90 0.28 -17.69
N GLY A 312 7.78 -0.09 -18.61
CA GLY A 312 9.19 0.32 -18.60
C GLY A 312 10.16 -0.86 -18.49
N SER A 313 11.42 -0.63 -18.83
CA SER A 313 12.46 -1.68 -18.87
C SER A 313 13.26 -1.74 -17.56
N LYS A 314 14.11 -0.73 -17.31
CA LYS A 314 14.97 -0.63 -16.12
C LYS A 314 14.22 -0.09 -14.91
N THR A 315 13.45 0.98 -15.09
CA THR A 315 12.56 1.55 -14.09
C THR A 315 11.13 1.27 -14.53
N ARG A 316 10.34 0.63 -13.66
CA ARG A 316 8.94 0.30 -13.93
C ARG A 316 8.02 1.34 -13.31
N PHE A 317 7.08 1.83 -14.10
CA PHE A 317 6.05 2.78 -13.72
C PHE A 317 4.75 2.03 -13.50
N CYS A 318 4.31 1.99 -12.26
CA CYS A 318 3.10 1.28 -11.89
C CYS A 318 1.94 2.28 -11.83
N PRO A 319 0.80 2.00 -12.50
CA PRO A 319 -0.39 2.85 -12.40
C PRO A 319 -1.12 2.72 -11.07
N ALA A 320 -0.83 1.64 -10.31
CA ALA A 320 -1.45 1.37 -9.03
C ALA A 320 -0.81 2.21 -7.91
N ASN A 321 -1.66 2.92 -7.15
CA ASN A 321 -1.27 3.53 -5.89
C ASN A 321 -1.15 2.42 -4.85
N VAL A 322 0.08 2.04 -4.52
CA VAL A 322 0.35 1.00 -3.54
C VAL A 322 0.75 1.67 -2.22
N PRO A 323 0.07 1.37 -1.11
CA PRO A 323 0.39 1.97 0.18
C PRO A 323 1.76 1.47 0.65
N LEU A 324 2.62 2.40 1.07
CA LEU A 324 3.89 2.08 1.69
C LEU A 324 3.71 1.92 3.20
N SER A 325 4.24 0.85 3.75
CA SER A 325 4.32 0.60 5.19
C SER A 325 5.65 1.10 5.74
N ALA A 326 5.64 1.67 6.93
CA ALA A 326 6.88 2.05 7.61
C ALA A 326 7.67 0.81 8.03
N SER A 327 9.00 0.82 7.88
CA SER A 327 9.88 -0.28 8.30
C SER A 327 9.81 -0.59 9.80
N ALA A 328 9.32 0.35 10.61
CA ALA A 328 9.04 0.18 12.04
C ALA A 328 7.78 -0.68 12.32
N ALA A 329 6.93 -0.93 11.33
CA ALA A 329 5.77 -1.83 11.42
C ALA A 329 6.12 -3.15 10.70
N PRO A 330 6.79 -4.10 11.39
CA PRO A 330 7.34 -5.27 10.74
C PRO A 330 6.26 -6.22 10.22
N SER A 331 6.43 -6.64 8.97
CA SER A 331 5.80 -7.82 8.38
C SER A 331 6.79 -9.00 8.41
N CYS A 332 6.35 -10.21 8.08
CA CYS A 332 7.27 -11.35 7.98
C CYS A 332 8.45 -11.06 7.02
N ILE A 333 8.16 -10.63 5.79
CA ILE A 333 9.21 -10.43 4.78
C ILE A 333 10.12 -9.25 5.10
N SER A 334 9.58 -8.15 5.65
CA SER A 334 10.40 -7.01 6.06
C SER A 334 11.25 -7.36 7.28
N SER A 335 10.77 -8.21 8.19
CA SER A 335 11.56 -8.72 9.32
C SER A 335 12.75 -9.55 8.85
N ILE A 336 12.55 -10.39 7.82
CA ILE A 336 13.65 -11.16 7.19
C ILE A 336 14.64 -10.20 6.53
N PHE A 337 14.16 -9.27 5.72
CA PHE A 337 15.00 -8.34 4.97
C PHE A 337 15.84 -7.42 5.88
N TYR A 338 15.24 -6.89 6.95
CA TYR A 338 15.93 -6.06 7.95
C TYR A 338 16.54 -6.87 9.10
N ASN A 339 16.59 -8.20 8.99
CA ASN A 339 17.25 -9.10 9.95
C ASN A 339 16.74 -8.99 11.40
N GLN A 340 15.44 -8.74 11.56
CA GLN A 340 14.76 -8.58 12.85
C GLN A 340 14.33 -9.94 13.43
N LYS A 341 15.30 -10.72 13.94
CA LYS A 341 15.14 -12.12 14.38
C LYS A 341 13.90 -12.40 15.24
N GLU A 342 13.62 -11.54 16.23
CA GLU A 342 12.50 -11.72 17.16
C GLU A 342 11.13 -11.61 16.47
N PHE A 343 11.00 -10.68 15.53
CA PHE A 343 9.77 -10.49 14.77
C PHE A 343 9.61 -11.55 13.68
N THR A 344 10.73 -12.04 13.11
CA THR A 344 10.73 -13.14 12.14
C THR A 344 10.13 -14.41 12.74
N SER A 345 10.59 -14.85 13.92
CA SER A 345 10.03 -16.06 14.58
C SER A 345 8.54 -15.92 14.92
N LYS A 346 8.08 -14.70 15.27
CA LYS A 346 6.68 -14.45 15.66
C LYS A 346 5.74 -14.29 14.47
N SER A 347 6.19 -13.64 13.40
CA SER A 347 5.32 -13.16 12.30
C SER A 347 5.36 -14.06 11.07
N CYS A 348 6.40 -14.89 10.92
CA CYS A 348 6.57 -15.75 9.76
C CYS A 348 5.98 -17.14 9.93
N ASN A 349 5.36 -17.65 8.87
CA ASN A 349 4.74 -18.97 8.85
C ASN A 349 5.73 -20.06 8.42
N PHE A 350 6.66 -20.42 9.30
CA PHE A 350 7.57 -21.54 9.05
C PHE A 350 6.85 -22.87 9.21
N ARG A 351 6.92 -23.69 8.16
CA ARG A 351 6.32 -25.01 8.11
C ARG A 351 7.37 -26.10 8.02
N PHE A 352 7.12 -27.21 8.69
CA PHE A 352 7.86 -28.45 8.54
C PHE A 352 7.22 -29.27 7.41
N VAL A 353 8.04 -29.72 6.47
CA VAL A 353 7.65 -30.40 5.23
C VAL A 353 8.35 -31.75 5.14
N LEU A 354 7.56 -32.80 4.93
CA LEU A 354 8.05 -34.17 4.88
C LEU A 354 8.59 -34.55 3.50
N ASN A 355 9.76 -35.20 3.46
CA ASN A 355 10.31 -35.85 2.27
C ASN A 355 10.37 -34.94 1.03
N LYS A 356 10.60 -33.65 1.25
CA LYS A 356 10.62 -32.63 0.20
C LYS A 356 11.96 -32.56 -0.52
N LEU A 357 13.01 -33.10 0.08
CA LEU A 357 14.38 -32.98 -0.41
C LEU A 357 14.77 -34.17 -1.29
N TYR A 358 15.07 -33.88 -2.56
CA TYR A 358 15.60 -34.79 -3.56
C TYR A 358 16.79 -34.14 -4.29
N PRO A 359 17.66 -34.92 -4.96
CA PRO A 359 18.78 -34.38 -5.72
C PRO A 359 18.31 -33.32 -6.74
N THR A 360 18.75 -32.07 -6.58
CA THR A 360 18.41 -30.99 -7.52
C THR A 360 19.41 -29.84 -7.50
N PHE A 361 19.46 -29.11 -8.61
CA PHE A 361 20.14 -27.81 -8.73
C PHE A 361 19.10 -26.70 -8.80
N ILE A 362 19.27 -25.63 -8.02
CA ILE A 362 18.45 -24.42 -8.10
C ILE A 362 19.37 -23.22 -8.33
N GLU A 363 19.22 -22.56 -9.47
CA GLU A 363 19.99 -21.36 -9.81
C GLU A 363 19.52 -20.18 -8.93
N LEU A 364 20.41 -19.66 -8.08
CA LEU A 364 20.14 -18.47 -7.24
C LEU A 364 20.60 -17.19 -7.94
N SER A 365 21.73 -17.26 -8.62
CA SER A 365 22.31 -16.19 -9.42
C SER A 365 23.07 -16.80 -10.60
N PRO A 366 23.50 -16.00 -11.59
CA PRO A 366 24.33 -16.48 -12.69
C PRO A 366 25.66 -17.13 -12.26
N SER A 367 26.07 -16.92 -11.01
CA SER A 367 27.27 -17.50 -10.42
C SER A 367 27.04 -18.39 -9.23
N SER A 368 25.81 -18.54 -8.72
CA SER A 368 25.56 -19.26 -7.46
C SER A 368 24.40 -20.23 -7.61
N VAL A 369 24.62 -21.46 -7.19
CA VAL A 369 23.65 -22.56 -7.32
C VAL A 369 23.43 -23.20 -5.96
N LEU A 370 22.18 -23.35 -5.57
CA LEU A 370 21.76 -24.11 -4.41
C LEU A 370 21.68 -25.59 -4.78
N LEU A 371 22.39 -26.42 -4.02
CA LEU A 371 22.48 -27.86 -4.21
C LEU A 371 21.72 -28.58 -3.10
N TYR A 372 20.95 -29.60 -3.48
CA TYR A 372 20.30 -30.53 -2.56
C TYR A 372 20.78 -31.95 -2.82
N ARG A 373 21.26 -32.65 -1.79
CA ARG A 373 21.58 -34.09 -1.83
C ARG A 373 22.47 -34.48 -3.02
N ILE A 374 23.50 -33.69 -3.27
CA ILE A 374 24.46 -33.93 -4.34
C ILE A 374 25.74 -34.46 -3.69
N PRO A 375 26.07 -35.75 -3.75
CA PRO A 375 27.29 -36.26 -3.10
C PRO A 375 28.56 -35.84 -3.86
N MET A 376 28.49 -35.85 -5.19
CA MET A 376 29.59 -35.52 -6.09
C MET A 376 29.03 -34.79 -7.31
N ALA A 377 29.78 -33.83 -7.84
CA ALA A 377 29.46 -33.18 -9.11
C ALA A 377 30.72 -33.07 -9.96
N ALA A 378 30.56 -33.14 -11.28
CA ALA A 378 31.62 -32.85 -12.23
C ALA A 378 31.43 -31.44 -12.76
N LEU A 379 32.43 -30.59 -12.52
CA LEU A 379 32.54 -29.26 -13.09
C LEU A 379 33.33 -29.35 -14.39
N ASN A 380 32.76 -28.88 -15.49
CA ASN A 380 33.42 -28.86 -16.80
C ASN A 380 33.54 -27.40 -17.29
N CYS A 381 34.76 -26.90 -17.36
CA CYS A 381 35.11 -25.53 -17.76
C CYS A 381 35.96 -25.56 -19.04
N GLY A 382 35.31 -25.83 -20.18
CA GLY A 382 35.99 -25.98 -21.47
C GLY A 382 36.73 -27.32 -21.58
N ALA A 383 38.07 -27.31 -21.56
CA ALA A 383 38.88 -28.53 -21.65
C ALA A 383 39.19 -29.16 -20.27
N LYS A 384 38.91 -28.45 -19.17
CA LYS A 384 39.17 -28.92 -17.80
C LYS A 384 37.91 -29.51 -17.21
N GLN A 385 37.97 -30.79 -16.84
CA GLN A 385 36.96 -31.43 -16.02
C GLN A 385 37.51 -31.66 -14.60
N LYS A 386 36.79 -31.20 -13.58
CA LYS A 386 37.13 -31.39 -12.16
C LYS A 386 35.96 -32.01 -11.44
N ILE A 387 36.20 -33.13 -10.77
CA ILE A 387 35.23 -33.71 -9.85
C ILE A 387 35.33 -32.95 -8.53
N ILE A 388 34.20 -32.42 -8.07
CA ILE A 388 34.07 -31.68 -6.82
C ILE A 388 33.18 -32.47 -5.86
N LYS A 389 33.54 -32.46 -4.57
CA LYS A 389 32.70 -33.01 -3.52
C LYS A 389 31.46 -32.12 -3.41
N GLY A 390 30.28 -32.72 -3.52
CA GLY A 390 29.03 -32.00 -3.31
C GLY A 390 28.65 -31.91 -1.84
N CYS A 391 27.39 -31.64 -1.57
CA CYS A 391 26.83 -31.43 -0.24
C CYS A 391 25.36 -31.88 -0.18
N ASN A 392 24.86 -32.11 1.02
CA ASN A 392 23.43 -32.37 1.22
C ASN A 392 22.58 -31.09 1.12
N PHE A 393 23.14 -29.95 1.51
CA PHE A 393 22.55 -28.63 1.34
C PHE A 393 23.63 -27.55 1.43
N CYS A 394 23.91 -26.88 0.31
CA CYS A 394 24.90 -25.81 0.25
C CYS A 394 24.67 -24.93 -0.97
N VAL A 395 25.24 -23.73 -0.95
CA VAL A 395 25.36 -22.86 -2.11
C VAL A 395 26.77 -23.00 -2.67
N MET A 396 26.84 -23.27 -3.96
CA MET A 396 28.08 -23.43 -4.71
C MET A 396 28.23 -22.28 -5.71
N ASP A 397 29.36 -21.58 -5.67
CA ASP A 397 29.69 -20.59 -6.68
C ASP A 397 30.36 -21.26 -7.88
N ILE A 398 29.75 -21.09 -9.06
CA ILE A 398 30.19 -21.67 -10.33
C ILE A 398 30.84 -20.58 -11.18
N PRO A 399 32.08 -20.79 -11.68
CA PRO A 399 32.74 -19.85 -12.57
C PRO A 399 32.04 -19.71 -13.92
N CYS A 400 32.30 -18.60 -14.61
CA CYS A 400 31.82 -18.41 -15.98
C CYS A 400 32.26 -19.53 -16.92
N MET A 401 31.44 -19.82 -17.94
CA MET A 401 31.71 -20.86 -18.97
C MET A 401 31.85 -22.29 -18.44
N CYS A 402 31.56 -22.53 -17.17
CA CYS A 402 31.56 -23.87 -16.59
C CYS A 402 30.15 -24.45 -16.53
N SER A 403 30.02 -25.73 -16.86
CA SER A 403 28.82 -26.52 -16.61
C SER A 403 29.02 -27.42 -15.40
N ILE A 404 27.94 -27.73 -14.68
CA ILE A 404 27.96 -28.72 -13.60
C ILE A 404 27.05 -29.90 -13.96
N THR A 405 27.58 -31.11 -13.83
CA THR A 405 26.84 -32.37 -13.98
C THR A 405 26.88 -33.17 -12.68
N SER A 406 25.76 -33.78 -12.31
CA SER A 406 25.70 -34.76 -11.22
C SER A 406 24.56 -35.72 -11.50
N ASP A 407 24.84 -37.02 -11.53
CA ASP A 407 23.87 -38.07 -11.87
C ASP A 407 23.09 -37.73 -13.15
N SER A 408 21.78 -37.47 -13.03
CA SER A 408 20.88 -37.09 -14.14
C SER A 408 20.67 -35.57 -14.28
N LEU A 409 21.39 -34.76 -13.51
CA LEU A 409 21.25 -33.30 -13.48
C LEU A 409 22.37 -32.64 -14.28
N TYR A 410 22.01 -31.65 -15.08
CA TYR A 410 22.93 -30.87 -15.88
C TYR A 410 22.54 -29.39 -15.82
N LEU A 411 23.49 -28.56 -15.42
CA LEU A 411 23.38 -27.11 -15.56
C LEU A 411 24.38 -26.62 -16.62
N PRO A 412 23.90 -26.03 -17.73
CA PRO A 412 24.75 -25.62 -18.84
C PRO A 412 25.61 -24.38 -18.52
N PRO A 413 26.69 -24.14 -19.29
CA PRO A 413 27.59 -23.03 -19.06
C PRO A 413 26.95 -21.67 -19.37
N ARG A 414 27.43 -20.60 -18.71
CA ARG A 414 26.91 -19.23 -18.82
C ARG A 414 27.96 -18.25 -19.35
N LEU A 415 27.53 -17.27 -20.16
CA LEU A 415 28.40 -16.30 -20.86
C LEU A 415 28.30 -14.84 -20.33
N GLY A 416 27.67 -14.58 -19.17
CA GLY A 416 27.62 -13.22 -18.62
C GLY A 416 27.04 -13.11 -17.21
N LYS A 417 27.40 -12.02 -16.50
CA LYS A 417 27.05 -11.70 -15.09
C LYS A 417 27.53 -12.70 -14.03
N CYS A 418 28.49 -13.56 -14.38
CA CYS A 418 29.18 -14.46 -13.47
C CYS A 418 30.53 -13.85 -13.04
N LYS A 419 31.12 -14.35 -11.95
CA LYS A 419 32.46 -13.96 -11.50
C LYS A 419 33.50 -14.39 -12.54
N ILE A 420 34.16 -13.43 -13.16
CA ILE A 420 35.26 -13.64 -14.12
C ILE A 420 36.56 -13.70 -13.33
N GLY A 421 37.37 -14.75 -13.53
CA GLY A 421 38.76 -14.79 -13.05
C GLY A 421 39.06 -15.68 -11.85
N SER A 422 38.13 -16.50 -11.35
CA SER A 422 38.45 -17.56 -10.39
C SER A 422 37.98 -18.92 -10.91
N ASP A 423 38.93 -19.83 -11.19
CA ASP A 423 38.64 -21.27 -11.37
C ASP A 423 38.27 -21.95 -10.02
N GLU A 424 38.33 -21.20 -8.91
CA GLU A 424 37.97 -21.67 -7.58
C GLU A 424 36.46 -21.69 -7.37
N VAL A 425 35.98 -22.86 -6.96
CA VAL A 425 34.60 -23.09 -6.53
C VAL A 425 34.55 -22.88 -5.02
N SER A 426 33.82 -21.87 -4.55
CA SER A 426 33.50 -21.74 -3.13
C SER A 426 32.20 -22.45 -2.82
N VAL A 427 32.22 -23.27 -1.78
CA VAL A 427 31.04 -23.96 -1.26
C VAL A 427 30.77 -23.42 0.13
N VAL A 428 29.55 -22.90 0.33
CA VAL A 428 29.11 -22.32 1.60
C VAL A 428 27.80 -22.95 2.05
N HIS A 429 27.62 -23.07 3.35
CA HIS A 429 26.51 -23.80 3.96
C HIS A 429 25.61 -22.83 4.73
N PRO A 430 24.42 -22.50 4.20
CA PRO A 430 23.42 -21.74 4.94
C PRO A 430 22.86 -22.55 6.13
N VAL A 431 22.40 -21.84 7.15
CA VAL A 431 21.85 -22.46 8.36
C VAL A 431 20.33 -22.33 8.43
N ASN A 432 19.70 -23.37 8.97
CA ASN A 432 18.28 -23.36 9.30
C ASN A 432 17.99 -22.55 10.57
N LEU A 433 18.07 -21.21 10.46
CA LEU A 433 17.89 -20.31 11.60
C LEU A 433 16.49 -20.43 12.22
N ALA A 434 15.45 -20.65 11.41
CA ALA A 434 14.09 -20.85 11.91
C ALA A 434 13.99 -22.07 12.84
N LEU A 435 14.66 -23.17 12.49
CA LEU A 435 14.73 -24.35 13.34
C LEU A 435 15.56 -24.10 14.60
N LEU A 436 16.70 -23.39 14.49
CA LEU A 436 17.53 -23.04 15.65
C LEU A 436 16.77 -22.20 16.68
N GLN A 437 16.01 -21.20 16.23
CA GLN A 437 15.19 -20.34 17.09
C GLN A 437 14.13 -21.11 17.86
N GLU A 438 13.59 -22.18 17.27
CA GLU A 438 12.56 -22.99 17.92
C GLU A 438 13.13 -23.99 18.92
N PHE A 439 14.37 -24.45 18.79
CA PHE A 439 14.96 -25.46 19.68
C PHE A 439 15.94 -24.93 20.72
N PHE A 440 16.67 -23.85 20.44
CA PHE A 440 17.76 -23.34 21.26
C PHE A 440 17.45 -21.95 21.83
N SER A 441 18.11 -21.58 22.94
CA SER A 441 17.90 -20.27 23.55
C SER A 441 18.48 -19.14 22.67
N PRO A 442 17.97 -17.91 22.77
CA PRO A 442 18.44 -16.74 22.01
C PRO A 442 19.95 -16.51 22.08
N GLU A 443 20.57 -16.81 23.22
CA GLU A 443 22.01 -16.62 23.44
C GLU A 443 22.84 -17.51 22.51
N ALA A 444 22.39 -18.75 22.30
CA ALA A 444 23.11 -19.76 21.52
C ALA A 444 23.22 -19.40 20.02
N HIS A 445 22.30 -18.59 19.50
CA HIS A 445 22.26 -18.17 18.09
C HIS A 445 22.29 -16.63 17.93
N SER A 446 22.76 -15.93 18.96
CA SER A 446 22.86 -14.46 18.98
C SER A 446 23.69 -13.91 17.83
N THR A 447 24.76 -14.61 17.44
CA THR A 447 25.68 -14.25 16.35
C THR A 447 25.24 -14.75 14.97
N ILE A 448 24.22 -15.60 14.88
CA ILE A 448 23.76 -16.20 13.60
C ILE A 448 22.60 -15.39 13.05
N PHE A 449 22.83 -14.73 11.92
CA PHE A 449 21.88 -13.90 11.19
C PHE A 449 21.33 -14.61 9.95
N GLY A 450 20.32 -14.01 9.30
CA GLY A 450 19.69 -14.60 8.10
C GLY A 450 20.64 -14.77 6.91
N ASP A 451 21.72 -14.00 6.86
CA ASP A 451 22.77 -14.00 5.84
C ASP A 451 24.05 -14.74 6.29
N THR A 452 24.06 -15.34 7.48
CA THR A 452 25.23 -16.06 7.98
C THR A 452 25.42 -17.37 7.23
N ILE A 453 26.63 -17.53 6.68
CA ILE A 453 27.07 -18.71 5.91
C ILE A 453 28.30 -19.33 6.56
N PHE A 454 28.44 -20.66 6.47
CA PHE A 454 29.55 -21.41 7.06
C PHE A 454 30.34 -22.19 6.00
N GLU A 455 31.63 -22.43 6.23
CA GLU A 455 32.46 -23.26 5.34
C GLU A 455 32.03 -24.73 5.34
N SER A 456 31.49 -25.21 6.47
CA SER A 456 30.99 -26.58 6.64
C SER A 456 29.55 -26.59 7.15
N PHE A 457 28.86 -27.69 6.95
CA PHE A 457 27.51 -27.89 7.46
C PHE A 457 27.51 -27.84 9.00
N VAL A 458 26.62 -27.04 9.58
CA VAL A 458 26.48 -26.92 11.04
C VAL A 458 25.87 -28.20 11.61
N ASN A 459 26.62 -28.89 12.48
CA ASN A 459 26.15 -30.12 13.10
C ASN A 459 25.00 -29.81 14.08
N LEU A 460 23.78 -30.10 13.64
CA LEU A 460 22.54 -29.85 14.35
C LEU A 460 21.90 -31.17 14.80
N LYS A 461 21.90 -31.42 16.11
CA LYS A 461 21.23 -32.56 16.74
C LYS A 461 19.98 -32.07 17.47
N VAL A 462 18.82 -32.28 16.85
CA VAL A 462 17.49 -32.06 17.43
C VAL A 462 16.84 -33.39 17.83
N PRO A 463 15.91 -33.41 18.80
CA PRO A 463 15.14 -34.60 19.13
C PRO A 463 14.44 -35.20 17.91
N PRO A 464 14.30 -36.54 17.83
CA PRO A 464 13.55 -37.17 16.76
C PRO A 464 12.09 -36.70 16.81
N ILE A 465 11.60 -36.21 15.68
CA ILE A 465 10.23 -35.74 15.56
C ILE A 465 9.32 -36.95 15.25
N LYS A 466 8.60 -37.43 16.27
CA LYS A 466 7.64 -38.53 16.14
C LYS A 466 6.34 -38.00 15.53
N ILE A 467 6.04 -38.38 14.29
CA ILE A 467 4.80 -37.98 13.60
C ILE A 467 3.86 -39.17 13.60
N PHE A 468 2.63 -38.97 14.07
CA PHE A 468 1.62 -40.01 14.05
C PHE A 468 1.25 -40.36 12.61
N ASN A 469 1.44 -41.62 12.23
CA ASN A 469 1.16 -42.09 10.88
C ASN A 469 -0.01 -43.08 10.91
N HIS A 470 -1.22 -42.62 10.57
CA HIS A 470 -2.37 -43.50 10.39
C HIS A 470 -2.46 -44.04 8.95
N SER A 471 -3.05 -45.22 8.76
CA SER A 471 -3.28 -45.85 7.44
C SER A 471 -4.13 -45.00 6.49
N PHE A 472 -5.00 -44.12 7.03
CA PHE A 472 -5.83 -43.19 6.24
C PHE A 472 -5.03 -42.10 5.51
N ASN A 473 -3.73 -41.94 5.80
CA ASN A 473 -2.89 -40.92 5.19
C ASN A 473 -2.72 -41.13 3.69
N GLN A 474 -2.86 -42.36 3.21
CA GLN A 474 -2.77 -42.69 1.79
C GLN A 474 -3.97 -42.18 0.99
N TYR A 475 -5.13 -41.98 1.61
CA TYR A 475 -6.37 -41.56 0.93
C TYR A 475 -6.60 -40.04 0.97
N LEU A 476 -6.05 -39.34 1.98
CA LEU A 476 -6.10 -37.87 2.09
C LEU A 476 -4.94 -37.17 1.35
N ALA A 477 -3.95 -37.92 0.86
CA ALA A 477 -2.70 -37.39 0.27
C ALA A 477 -2.84 -36.53 -0.99
N ASN A 478 -4.04 -36.43 -1.57
CA ASN A 478 -4.30 -35.60 -2.75
C ASN A 478 -4.68 -34.14 -2.43
N ASP A 479 -5.05 -33.83 -1.19
CA ASP A 479 -5.41 -32.47 -0.78
C ASP A 479 -4.19 -31.82 -0.10
N GLU A 480 -3.47 -30.99 -0.88
CA GLU A 480 -2.31 -30.16 -0.52
C GLU A 480 -1.23 -30.79 0.38
N GLN A 481 0.02 -30.84 -0.13
CA GLN A 481 1.24 -31.24 0.60
C GLN A 481 1.14 -30.94 2.10
N TYR A 482 1.27 -31.96 2.97
CA TYR A 482 1.08 -31.76 4.41
C TYR A 482 2.18 -30.85 5.00
N HIS A 483 1.79 -29.67 5.48
CA HIS A 483 2.68 -28.69 6.11
C HIS A 483 2.35 -28.55 7.60
N PHE A 484 3.23 -28.97 8.50
CA PHE A 484 3.05 -28.80 9.94
C PHE A 484 3.61 -27.45 10.41
N SER A 485 2.98 -26.79 11.38
CA SER A 485 3.59 -25.59 11.98
C SER A 485 4.88 -25.98 12.71
N LEU A 486 6.01 -25.37 12.33
CA LEU A 486 7.32 -25.68 12.91
C LEU A 486 7.32 -25.50 14.43
N LYS A 487 6.70 -24.42 14.92
CA LYS A 487 6.56 -24.12 16.35
C LYS A 487 5.81 -25.21 17.12
N LYS A 488 4.70 -25.72 16.56
CA LYS A 488 3.93 -26.82 17.18
C LYS A 488 4.73 -28.11 17.18
N MET A 489 5.42 -28.41 16.08
CA MET A 489 6.30 -29.58 15.94
C MET A 489 7.43 -29.55 16.96
N ALA A 490 8.14 -28.42 17.07
CA ALA A 490 9.22 -28.23 18.02
C ALA A 490 8.72 -28.35 19.46
N SER A 491 7.56 -27.77 19.78
CA SER A 491 6.96 -27.87 21.11
C SER A 491 6.60 -29.30 21.52
N ALA A 492 6.10 -30.11 20.58
CA ALA A 492 5.82 -31.52 20.81
C ALA A 492 7.11 -32.35 20.94
N ALA A 493 8.09 -32.13 20.04
CA ALA A 493 9.37 -32.84 20.06
C ALA A 493 10.18 -32.57 21.35
N LYS A 494 10.15 -31.34 21.86
CA LYS A 494 10.77 -30.99 23.16
C LYS A 494 10.16 -31.74 24.35
N LYS A 495 8.93 -32.23 24.24
CA LYS A 495 8.20 -32.99 25.26
C LYS A 495 8.19 -34.50 24.98
N ASP A 496 8.98 -34.97 24.02
CA ASP A 496 8.93 -36.34 23.48
C ASP A 496 7.52 -36.80 23.02
N GLY A 497 6.66 -35.83 22.67
CA GLY A 497 5.29 -36.08 22.25
C GLY A 497 5.16 -36.44 20.77
N THR A 498 4.12 -37.19 20.43
CA THR A 498 3.73 -37.45 19.04
C THR A 498 3.01 -36.25 18.44
N VAL A 499 3.42 -35.84 17.25
CA VAL A 499 2.74 -34.78 16.52
C VAL A 499 1.58 -35.37 15.71
N PHE A 500 0.38 -34.88 16.00
CA PHE A 500 -0.85 -35.19 15.27
C PHE A 500 -1.12 -34.13 14.20
N LYS A 501 -1.65 -34.55 13.04
CA LYS A 501 -2.04 -33.65 11.95
C LYS A 501 -3.32 -32.90 12.27
N SER A 502 -4.25 -33.56 12.95
CA SER A 502 -5.57 -33.02 13.29
C SER A 502 -5.99 -33.41 14.70
N LEU A 503 -6.98 -32.69 15.23
CA LEU A 503 -7.62 -33.04 16.51
C LEU A 503 -8.21 -34.47 16.46
N ALA A 504 -8.77 -34.86 15.31
CA ALA A 504 -9.33 -36.20 15.12
C ALA A 504 -8.27 -37.30 15.25
N GLU A 505 -7.04 -37.07 14.79
CA GLU A 505 -5.94 -38.03 14.98
C GLU A 505 -5.53 -38.18 16.45
N SER A 506 -5.54 -37.09 17.23
CA SER A 506 -5.29 -37.17 18.67
C SER A 506 -6.37 -37.94 19.42
N MET A 507 -7.62 -37.89 18.92
CA MET A 507 -8.74 -38.69 19.43
C MET A 507 -8.59 -40.17 19.03
N LEU A 508 -8.23 -40.46 17.77
CA LEU A 508 -8.01 -41.82 17.28
C LEU A 508 -6.83 -42.53 17.96
N ALA A 509 -5.82 -41.78 18.40
CA ALA A 509 -4.68 -42.33 19.13
C ALA A 509 -4.98 -42.66 20.61
N GLY A 510 -6.22 -42.47 21.07
CA GLY A 510 -6.64 -42.82 22.43
C GLY A 510 -6.07 -41.92 23.53
N GLN A 511 -5.47 -40.77 23.18
CA GLN A 511 -4.92 -39.83 24.18
C GLN A 511 -5.98 -38.91 24.80
N VAL A 512 -7.25 -39.06 24.41
CA VAL A 512 -8.39 -38.34 24.99
C VAL A 512 -9.38 -39.39 25.51
N GLU A 513 -9.16 -39.87 26.73
CA GLU A 513 -10.14 -40.70 27.43
C GLU A 513 -11.34 -39.84 27.83
N PHE A 514 -12.50 -40.09 27.24
CA PHE A 514 -13.75 -39.55 27.76
C PHE A 514 -14.10 -40.32 29.02
N ALA A 515 -13.88 -39.73 30.19
CA ALA A 515 -14.39 -40.22 31.46
C ALA A 515 -15.93 -40.12 31.45
N VAL A 516 -16.61 -41.17 30.97
CA VAL A 516 -18.08 -41.24 30.91
C VAL A 516 -18.65 -42.11 32.04
N ASP A 517 -17.86 -42.94 32.70
CA ASP A 517 -18.39 -43.93 33.62
C ASP A 517 -18.08 -43.57 35.09
N GLN A 518 -19.06 -42.94 35.75
CA GLN A 518 -19.30 -42.82 37.20
C GLN A 518 -19.57 -41.37 37.62
N TRP A 519 -20.83 -40.97 37.42
CA TRP A 519 -21.37 -39.74 37.98
C TRP A 519 -22.29 -40.07 39.16
N PRO A 520 -22.16 -39.41 40.33
CA PRO A 520 -21.15 -38.44 40.75
C PRO A 520 -20.08 -39.05 41.69
N ASP A 521 -18.80 -38.86 41.35
CA ASP A 521 -17.68 -39.06 42.29
C ASP A 521 -17.46 -37.81 43.17
N THR A 522 -16.92 -38.03 44.36
CA THR A 522 -16.56 -37.04 45.40
C THR A 522 -15.80 -35.82 44.87
N SER A 523 -14.95 -36.02 43.85
CA SER A 523 -14.21 -34.95 43.17
C SER A 523 -15.13 -33.93 42.46
N GLY A 524 -16.23 -34.40 41.86
CA GLY A 524 -17.22 -33.54 41.19
C GLY A 524 -18.01 -32.68 42.17
N VAL A 525 -18.35 -33.22 43.35
CA VAL A 525 -19.02 -32.46 44.42
C VAL A 525 -18.09 -31.38 44.98
N ILE A 526 -16.81 -31.69 45.16
CA ILE A 526 -15.79 -30.73 45.60
C ILE A 526 -15.60 -29.61 44.56
N ALA A 527 -15.61 -29.92 43.27
CA ALA A 527 -15.49 -28.92 42.21
C ALA A 527 -16.69 -27.95 42.16
N ILE A 528 -17.91 -28.43 42.42
CA ILE A 528 -19.11 -27.58 42.52
C ILE A 528 -19.03 -26.64 43.72
N ILE A 529 -18.60 -27.15 44.88
CA ILE A 529 -18.41 -26.31 46.08
C ILE A 529 -17.29 -25.29 45.84
N ALA A 530 -16.18 -25.70 45.23
CA ALA A 530 -15.05 -24.82 44.93
C ALA A 530 -15.40 -23.72 43.93
N THR A 531 -16.23 -24.01 42.92
CA THR A 531 -16.71 -23.00 41.95
C THR A 531 -17.65 -21.98 42.61
N ILE A 532 -18.54 -22.42 43.50
CA ILE A 532 -19.38 -21.49 44.30
C ILE A 532 -18.50 -20.58 45.17
N LEU A 533 -17.49 -21.15 45.85
CA LEU A 533 -16.57 -20.38 46.69
C LEU A 533 -15.72 -19.39 45.89
N SER A 534 -15.27 -19.77 44.69
CA SER A 534 -14.44 -18.92 43.84
C SER A 534 -15.24 -17.79 43.17
N VAL A 535 -16.53 -17.95 42.92
CA VAL A 535 -17.40 -16.85 42.48
C VAL A 535 -17.64 -15.84 43.63
N LEU A 536 -17.81 -16.32 44.86
CA LEU A 536 -17.87 -15.47 46.04
C LEU A 536 -16.55 -14.71 46.23
N SER A 537 -15.41 -15.39 46.06
CA SER A 537 -14.10 -14.77 46.20
C SER A 537 -13.82 -13.74 45.10
N ILE A 538 -14.15 -14.02 43.84
CA ILE A 538 -14.04 -13.06 42.72
C ILE A 538 -14.94 -11.85 42.94
N SER A 539 -16.14 -12.03 43.50
CA SER A 539 -17.04 -10.91 43.84
C SER A 539 -16.43 -10.03 44.94
N THR A 540 -15.82 -10.63 45.96
CA THR A 540 -15.08 -9.88 46.98
C THR A 540 -13.80 -9.24 46.45
N VAL A 541 -13.08 -9.89 45.54
CA VAL A 541 -11.88 -9.34 44.89
C VAL A 541 -12.25 -8.18 43.99
N CYS A 542 -13.32 -8.27 43.21
CA CYS A 542 -13.78 -7.15 42.37
C CYS A 542 -14.23 -5.96 43.23
N TYR A 543 -14.92 -6.23 44.35
CA TYR A 543 -15.26 -5.21 45.36
C TYR A 543 -14.03 -4.57 46.00
N THR A 544 -12.99 -5.35 46.34
CA THR A 544 -11.74 -4.80 46.90
C THR A 544 -10.88 -4.12 45.83
N PHE A 545 -10.87 -4.57 44.58
CA PHE A 545 -10.13 -3.95 43.46
C PHE A 545 -10.73 -2.59 43.07
N CYS A 546 -12.06 -2.46 43.13
CA CYS A 546 -12.73 -1.16 43.03
C CYS A 546 -12.31 -0.20 44.15
N LYS A 547 -11.93 -0.71 45.32
CA LYS A 547 -11.47 0.07 46.49
C LYS A 547 -9.95 0.31 46.48
N LEU A 548 -9.16 -0.61 45.94
CA LEU A 548 -7.69 -0.57 45.89
C LEU A 548 -7.13 0.25 44.72
N ARG A 549 -7.97 0.63 43.75
CA ARG A 549 -7.60 1.52 42.63
C ARG A 549 -7.24 2.95 43.08
N SER A 550 -7.35 3.28 44.37
CA SER A 550 -6.88 4.56 44.93
C SER A 550 -5.42 4.56 45.41
N LEU A 551 -4.68 3.44 45.38
CA LEU A 551 -3.35 3.34 46.01
C LEU A 551 -2.23 2.69 45.17
N SER A 552 -2.45 2.28 43.92
CA SER A 552 -1.45 1.50 43.15
C SER A 552 -0.59 2.29 42.17
N ALA A 553 -0.33 3.58 42.44
CA ALA A 553 0.52 4.43 41.59
C ALA A 553 2.02 4.45 41.99
N ALA A 554 2.43 3.69 43.02
CA ALA A 554 3.77 3.84 43.63
C ALA A 554 4.73 2.63 43.46
N MET A 555 4.39 1.60 42.68
CA MET A 555 5.18 0.34 42.67
C MET A 555 5.52 -0.20 41.27
N LEU A 556 5.77 0.69 40.30
CA LEU A 556 6.13 0.30 38.92
C LEU A 556 7.42 0.98 38.42
N LEU A 557 8.39 1.12 39.31
CA LEU A 557 9.76 1.53 39.00
C LEU A 557 10.74 0.71 39.84
N MET A 558 11.07 -0.52 39.43
CA MET A 558 12.39 -1.14 39.65
C MET A 558 12.44 -2.54 39.03
N HIS A 559 13.24 -2.65 37.96
CA HIS A 559 13.88 -3.81 37.30
C HIS A 559 13.68 -3.71 35.78
N GLN A 560 14.68 -3.79 34.89
CA GLN A 560 16.02 -4.39 34.91
C GLN A 560 16.86 -3.73 33.79
N THR A 561 18.18 -3.63 33.95
CA THR A 561 19.11 -3.63 32.80
C THR A 561 20.36 -4.44 33.14
N LYS A 562 20.72 -5.40 32.29
CA LYS A 562 22.05 -6.04 32.26
C LYS A 562 22.80 -5.58 31.00
N PRO A 563 24.12 -5.30 31.07
CA PRO A 563 24.93 -5.04 29.90
C PRO A 563 25.46 -6.35 29.27
N ILE A 564 25.65 -6.33 27.96
CA ILE A 564 26.13 -7.43 27.11
C ILE A 564 27.63 -7.23 26.83
N SER A 565 28.41 -8.31 26.95
CA SER A 565 29.82 -8.38 26.55
C SER A 565 29.96 -9.01 25.16
N ALA A 566 30.86 -8.45 24.35
CA ALA A 566 31.20 -8.93 23.01
C ALA A 566 32.04 -10.21 23.04
N PHE A 567 31.87 -11.08 22.03
CA PHE A 567 32.74 -12.23 21.81
C PHE A 567 33.16 -12.41 20.35
N LYS A 568 34.41 -12.88 20.22
CA LYS A 568 35.20 -13.14 19.00
C LYS A 568 34.66 -14.32 18.18
N LEU A 569 34.93 -14.25 16.88
CA LEU A 569 34.64 -15.26 15.86
C LEU A 569 35.47 -16.53 16.09
N SER A 570 34.80 -17.68 16.11
CA SER A 570 35.37 -19.03 16.24
C SER A 570 34.67 -19.96 15.24
N PRO A 571 35.25 -21.12 14.90
CA PRO A 571 34.79 -21.99 13.81
C PRO A 571 33.38 -22.56 14.06
N ALA A 572 32.77 -23.10 13.00
CA ALA A 572 31.37 -23.51 12.94
C ALA A 572 30.86 -24.18 14.25
N PRO A 573 29.85 -23.60 14.91
CA PRO A 573 29.35 -24.11 16.20
C PRO A 573 28.65 -25.46 16.02
N SER A 574 28.69 -26.31 17.05
CA SER A 574 27.86 -27.52 17.11
C SER A 574 26.68 -27.30 18.06
N PHE A 575 25.47 -27.65 17.62
CA PHE A 575 24.24 -27.49 18.39
C PHE A 575 23.68 -28.85 18.77
N THR A 576 23.77 -29.20 20.05
CA THR A 576 23.21 -30.46 20.58
C THR A 576 22.12 -30.12 21.58
N TYR A 577 20.88 -30.50 21.26
CA TYR A 577 19.76 -30.37 22.21
C TYR A 577 19.90 -31.45 23.29
N THR A 578 20.02 -31.03 24.54
CA THR A 578 19.92 -31.92 25.70
C THR A 578 18.51 -31.83 26.26
N PHE A 579 17.88 -32.98 26.49
CA PHE A 579 16.63 -32.99 27.24
C PHE A 579 16.91 -32.38 28.62
N PRO A 580 16.13 -31.39 29.07
CA PRO A 580 16.22 -30.95 30.45
C PRO A 580 16.00 -32.20 31.33
N PRO A 581 16.80 -32.42 32.38
CA PRO A 581 16.60 -33.54 33.28
C PRO A 581 15.15 -33.55 33.69
N GLU A 582 14.47 -34.70 33.60
CA GLU A 582 13.12 -34.91 34.11
C GLU A 582 13.16 -34.57 35.60
N LEU A 583 12.93 -33.30 35.92
CA LEU A 583 12.42 -32.95 37.22
C LEU A 583 11.09 -33.68 37.26
N THR A 584 11.00 -34.67 38.14
CA THR A 584 9.76 -35.22 38.67
C THR A 584 9.05 -34.09 39.42
N THR A 585 8.68 -33.04 38.69
CA THR A 585 7.73 -32.04 39.11
C THR A 585 6.44 -32.80 39.29
N ALA A 586 6.10 -33.04 40.55
CA ALA A 586 4.74 -33.35 40.97
C ALA A 586 3.79 -32.56 40.07
N ARG A 587 2.87 -33.26 39.39
CA ARG A 587 1.87 -32.70 38.47
C ARG A 587 1.50 -31.31 38.95
N SER A 588 1.97 -30.30 38.21
CA SER A 588 1.80 -28.93 38.64
C SER A 588 0.32 -28.67 38.88
N LEU A 589 -0.02 -27.99 39.97
CA LEU A 589 -1.41 -27.61 40.26
C LEU A 589 -2.10 -27.01 39.02
N SER A 590 -1.34 -26.31 38.16
CA SER A 590 -1.79 -25.78 36.88
C SER A 590 -2.25 -26.84 35.86
N GLU A 591 -1.62 -28.00 35.75
CA GLU A 591 -2.08 -29.08 34.87
C GLU A 591 -3.38 -29.72 35.37
N HIS A 592 -3.52 -29.87 36.69
CA HIS A 592 -4.75 -30.39 37.31
C HIS A 592 -5.91 -29.38 37.22
N ILE A 593 -5.59 -28.08 37.31
CA ILE A 593 -6.54 -26.99 37.03
C ILE A 593 -6.94 -27.02 35.55
N TYR A 594 -6.00 -27.19 34.62
CA TYR A 594 -6.28 -27.17 33.19
C TYR A 594 -7.18 -28.33 32.76
N THR A 595 -6.91 -29.56 33.24
CA THR A 595 -7.75 -30.72 32.95
C THR A 595 -9.13 -30.61 33.59
N SER A 596 -9.24 -30.00 34.77
CA SER A 596 -10.53 -29.72 35.43
C SER A 596 -11.36 -28.68 34.66
N PHE A 597 -10.74 -27.69 34.01
CA PHE A 597 -11.43 -26.66 33.23
C PHE A 597 -11.82 -27.12 31.81
N THR A 598 -11.18 -28.14 31.25
CA THR A 598 -11.50 -28.67 29.90
C THR A 598 -12.60 -29.73 29.89
N THR A 599 -13.01 -30.24 31.05
CA THR A 599 -14.24 -31.05 31.15
C THR A 599 -15.47 -30.19 30.86
N PRO A 600 -16.60 -30.72 30.35
CA PRO A 600 -17.76 -29.91 29.94
C PRO A 600 -18.50 -29.20 31.09
N TYR A 601 -18.14 -29.49 32.34
CA TYR A 601 -18.85 -29.05 33.54
C TYR A 601 -18.82 -27.53 33.84
N PRO A 602 -17.73 -26.78 33.62
CA PRO A 602 -17.70 -25.33 33.81
C PRO A 602 -18.61 -24.59 32.83
N TYR A 603 -18.78 -25.12 31.61
CA TYR A 603 -19.64 -24.50 30.59
C TYR A 603 -21.12 -24.64 30.92
N VAL A 604 -21.53 -25.76 31.52
CA VAL A 604 -22.89 -25.96 32.01
C VAL A 604 -23.16 -25.07 33.24
N ALA A 605 -22.21 -24.98 34.17
CA ALA A 605 -22.34 -24.07 35.32
C ALA A 605 -22.42 -22.59 34.88
N LEU A 606 -21.62 -22.18 33.88
CA LEU A 606 -21.64 -20.84 33.32
C LEU A 606 -22.95 -20.53 32.57
N SER A 607 -23.53 -21.50 31.86
CA SER A 607 -24.82 -21.32 31.16
C SER A 607 -25.99 -21.13 32.14
N VAL A 608 -25.99 -21.84 33.27
CA VAL A 608 -26.97 -21.66 34.35
C VAL A 608 -26.77 -20.30 35.04
N LEU A 609 -25.52 -19.88 35.26
CA LEU A 609 -25.23 -18.58 35.89
C LEU A 609 -25.60 -17.39 35.00
N THR A 610 -25.33 -17.49 33.70
CA THR A 610 -25.70 -16.45 32.73
C THR A 610 -27.21 -16.33 32.55
N THR A 611 -27.95 -17.44 32.60
CA THR A 611 -29.42 -17.40 32.59
C THR A 611 -30.00 -16.73 33.84
N ILE A 612 -29.46 -17.01 35.03
CA ILE A 612 -29.85 -16.30 36.26
C ILE A 612 -29.55 -14.80 36.15
N LEU A 613 -28.38 -14.42 35.63
CA LEU A 613 -28.00 -13.01 35.44
C LEU A 613 -28.96 -12.29 34.49
N ILE A 614 -29.36 -12.92 33.39
CA ILE A 614 -30.32 -12.36 32.42
C ILE A 614 -31.70 -12.16 33.08
N ILE A 615 -32.16 -13.11 33.89
CA ILE A 615 -33.43 -12.99 34.63
C ILE A 615 -33.38 -11.83 35.62
N VAL A 616 -32.27 -11.67 36.35
CA VAL A 616 -32.08 -10.55 37.30
C VAL A 616 -32.02 -9.21 36.57
N LEU A 617 -31.27 -9.12 35.47
CA LEU A 617 -31.19 -7.90 34.65
C LEU A 617 -32.55 -7.54 34.03
N GLY A 618 -33.30 -8.54 33.55
CA GLY A 618 -34.66 -8.38 33.06
C GLY A 618 -35.61 -7.84 34.12
N SER A 619 -35.53 -8.34 35.37
CA SER A 619 -36.36 -7.87 36.48
C SER A 619 -36.02 -6.41 36.87
N ILE A 620 -34.73 -6.05 36.87
CA ILE A 620 -34.27 -4.69 37.16
C ILE A 620 -34.75 -3.70 36.08
N LEU A 621 -34.62 -4.08 34.80
CA LEU A 621 -35.09 -3.27 33.67
C LEU A 621 -36.61 -3.09 33.71
N TRP A 622 -37.36 -4.16 34.00
CA TRP A 622 -38.81 -4.12 34.17
C TRP A 622 -39.21 -3.17 35.31
N HIS A 623 -38.48 -3.21 36.43
CA HIS A 623 -38.75 -2.33 37.56
C HIS A 623 -38.46 -0.86 37.26
N LYS A 624 -37.40 -0.57 36.48
CA LYS A 624 -37.10 0.78 35.98
C LYS A 624 -38.15 1.29 35.00
N PHE A 625 -38.64 0.44 34.10
CA PHE A 625 -39.67 0.82 33.12
C PHE A 625 -40.99 1.19 33.80
N LYS A 626 -41.39 0.47 34.86
CA LYS A 626 -42.63 0.75 35.62
C LYS A 626 -42.58 2.06 36.43
N GLN A 627 -41.42 2.68 36.61
CA GLN A 627 -41.27 3.95 37.35
C GLN A 627 -41.45 5.21 36.49
N SER A 628 -41.53 5.10 35.15
CA SER A 628 -41.41 6.28 34.28
C SER A 628 -42.66 7.18 34.18
N HIS A 629 -43.85 6.77 34.67
CA HIS A 629 -45.11 7.48 34.41
C HIS A 629 -45.75 8.22 35.60
N LYS A 630 -45.01 8.58 36.66
CA LYS A 630 -45.60 9.17 37.87
C LYS A 630 -45.22 10.63 38.07
N THR A 631 -46.22 11.49 38.24
CA THR A 631 -46.05 12.86 38.75
C THR A 631 -45.78 12.79 40.24
N ALA A 632 -44.87 13.61 40.77
CA ALA A 632 -44.57 13.64 42.20
C ALA A 632 -44.24 15.05 42.66
N VAL A 633 -44.65 15.38 43.87
CA VAL A 633 -44.27 16.63 44.55
C VAL A 633 -43.08 16.34 45.44
N HIS A 634 -42.08 17.21 45.39
CA HIS A 634 -40.84 17.11 46.15
C HIS A 634 -40.58 18.41 46.90
N ILE A 635 -39.78 18.30 47.96
CA ILE A 635 -39.10 19.42 48.59
C ILE A 635 -37.61 19.32 48.27
N GLU A 636 -37.06 20.39 47.75
CA GLU A 636 -35.62 20.58 47.57
C GLU A 636 -35.11 21.42 48.73
N LEU A 637 -34.11 20.89 49.45
CA LEU A 637 -33.38 21.62 50.48
C LEU A 637 -31.99 21.93 49.94
N THR A 638 -31.59 23.20 49.93
CA THR A 638 -30.27 23.60 49.45
C THR A 638 -29.58 24.59 50.40
N SER A 639 -28.27 24.42 50.56
CA SER A 639 -27.40 25.28 51.36
C SER A 639 -26.17 25.71 50.53
N GLY A 640 -26.38 26.29 49.34
CA GLY A 640 -25.36 26.87 48.44
C GLY A 640 -24.33 25.91 47.83
N SER A 641 -23.85 24.93 48.59
CA SER A 641 -22.87 23.91 48.23
C SER A 641 -23.47 22.51 48.16
N GLU A 642 -24.61 22.28 48.80
CA GLU A 642 -25.30 20.99 48.83
C GLU A 642 -26.79 21.14 48.52
N CYS A 643 -27.36 20.12 47.89
CA CYS A 643 -28.78 20.02 47.57
C CYS A 643 -29.27 18.59 47.82
N VAL A 644 -30.46 18.46 48.41
CA VAL A 644 -31.17 17.18 48.57
C VAL A 644 -32.63 17.34 48.19
N ILE A 645 -33.09 16.47 47.27
CA ILE A 645 -34.50 16.36 46.88
C ILE A 645 -35.17 15.21 47.63
N VAL A 646 -36.27 15.52 48.33
CA VAL A 646 -37.09 14.57 49.08
C VAL A 646 -38.49 14.55 48.49
N ARG A 647 -38.97 13.36 48.13
CA ARG A 647 -40.32 13.16 47.59
C ARG A 647 -41.35 13.23 48.71
N LEU A 648 -42.32 14.14 48.60
CA LEU A 648 -43.43 14.32 49.54
C LEU A 648 -44.56 13.35 49.24
N LEU A 649 -45.04 13.37 47.98
CA LEU A 649 -46.21 12.62 47.55
C LEU A 649 -46.10 12.27 46.06
N THR A 650 -46.63 11.12 45.67
CA THR A 650 -46.84 10.77 44.25
C THR A 650 -48.27 11.03 43.85
N LEU A 651 -48.46 11.78 42.77
CA LEU A 651 -49.77 12.09 42.19
C LEU A 651 -50.04 11.17 40.99
N PRO A 652 -51.24 10.60 40.86
CA PRO A 652 -51.56 9.62 39.82
C PRO A 652 -51.75 10.23 38.42
N LEU A 653 -51.97 11.55 38.30
CA LEU A 653 -52.26 12.25 37.03
C LEU A 653 -51.15 13.22 36.65
N CYS A 654 -51.15 13.67 35.39
CA CYS A 654 -50.22 14.67 34.84
C CYS A 654 -50.29 16.01 35.60
N PRO A 655 -49.19 16.81 35.62
CA PRO A 655 -49.09 18.07 36.36
C PRO A 655 -50.23 19.07 36.13
N GLU A 656 -50.72 19.19 34.90
CA GLU A 656 -51.77 20.14 34.51
C GLU A 656 -53.11 19.91 35.22
N ASN A 657 -53.33 18.71 35.78
CA ASN A 657 -54.56 18.36 36.48
C ASN A 657 -54.53 18.74 37.97
N TRP A 658 -53.47 19.40 38.45
CA TRP A 658 -53.29 19.73 39.86
C TRP A 658 -53.06 21.22 40.06
N ILE A 659 -53.86 21.82 40.93
CA ILE A 659 -53.60 23.15 41.49
C ILE A 659 -52.90 22.92 42.82
N ILE A 660 -51.66 23.37 42.92
CA ILE A 660 -50.83 23.28 44.12
C ILE A 660 -50.60 24.70 44.60
N ASN A 661 -51.18 25.05 45.74
CA ASN A 661 -50.88 26.31 46.41
C ASN A 661 -49.80 25.99 47.45
N PRO A 662 -48.54 26.42 47.28
CA PRO A 662 -47.50 26.14 48.27
C PRO A 662 -47.80 26.88 49.59
N PRO A 663 -47.23 26.42 50.73
CA PRO A 663 -47.40 27.10 52.00
C PRO A 663 -46.69 28.47 51.98
N TYR A 664 -47.34 29.50 52.53
CA TYR A 664 -46.78 30.85 52.59
C TYR A 664 -45.58 30.98 53.52
N ASP A 665 -45.45 30.08 54.50
CA ASP A 665 -44.34 30.06 55.46
C ASP A 665 -44.03 28.64 55.94
N ILE A 666 -42.73 28.37 56.11
CA ILE A 666 -42.17 27.12 56.65
C ILE A 666 -41.49 27.49 57.98
N SER A 667 -42.13 27.16 59.10
CA SER A 667 -41.66 27.54 60.42
C SER A 667 -40.42 26.75 60.85
N SER A 668 -40.33 25.46 60.51
CA SER A 668 -39.13 24.65 60.77
C SER A 668 -39.09 23.34 59.97
N ILE A 669 -37.88 22.84 59.72
CA ILE A 669 -37.66 21.51 59.13
C ILE A 669 -36.65 20.79 60.02
N PHE A 670 -36.98 19.60 60.50
CA PHE A 670 -36.07 18.79 61.31
C PHE A 670 -36.19 17.29 61.01
N VAL A 671 -35.09 16.57 61.23
CA VAL A 671 -35.02 15.13 61.00
C VAL A 671 -35.06 14.39 62.33
N THR A 672 -36.16 13.69 62.59
CA THR A 672 -36.36 12.85 63.77
C THR A 672 -36.03 11.38 63.49
N GLY A 673 -35.76 10.60 64.53
CA GLY A 673 -35.60 9.14 64.44
C GLY A 673 -34.16 8.61 64.48
N PHE A 674 -34.07 7.29 64.66
CA PHE A 674 -32.81 6.53 64.75
C PHE A 674 -32.13 6.46 63.38
N PRO A 675 -30.80 6.22 63.29
CA PRO A 675 -30.07 6.20 62.02
C PRO A 675 -30.65 5.24 60.97
N LEU A 676 -31.36 4.19 61.38
CA LEU A 676 -31.99 3.21 60.48
C LEU A 676 -33.44 3.55 60.11
N LEU A 677 -34.12 4.42 60.86
CA LEU A 677 -35.52 4.79 60.70
C LEU A 677 -35.68 6.30 60.90
N SER A 678 -35.15 7.09 59.97
CA SER A 678 -35.21 8.56 60.04
C SER A 678 -36.45 9.09 59.30
N THR A 679 -37.07 10.11 59.89
CA THR A 679 -38.24 10.82 59.36
C THR A 679 -37.94 12.31 59.23
N LEU A 680 -38.26 12.89 58.08
CA LEU A 680 -38.26 14.34 57.87
C LEU A 680 -39.60 14.91 58.31
N THR A 681 -39.58 15.86 59.24
CA THR A 681 -40.78 16.58 59.70
C THR A 681 -40.67 18.03 59.22
N ILE A 682 -41.70 18.49 58.51
CA ILE A 682 -41.80 19.84 57.94
C ILE A 682 -42.96 20.55 58.65
N GLN A 683 -42.64 21.55 59.47
CA GLN A 683 -43.65 22.42 60.07
C GLN A 683 -43.91 23.57 59.09
N CYS A 684 -45.08 23.57 58.47
CA CYS A 684 -45.53 24.61 57.54
C CYS A 684 -47.05 24.77 57.69
N THR A 685 -47.57 25.88 57.15
CA THR A 685 -49.02 26.02 56.99
C THR A 685 -49.55 24.87 56.14
N GLN A 686 -50.64 24.23 56.56
CA GLN A 686 -51.19 23.10 55.81
C GLN A 686 -51.58 23.57 54.42
N PHE A 687 -50.99 22.95 53.41
CA PHE A 687 -51.27 23.29 52.03
C PHE A 687 -51.85 22.09 51.29
N GLN A 688 -52.84 22.40 50.47
CA GLN A 688 -53.75 21.45 49.86
C GLN A 688 -53.48 21.35 48.37
N ILE A 689 -53.43 20.11 47.85
CA ILE A 689 -53.30 19.85 46.42
C ILE A 689 -54.69 19.50 45.90
N THR A 690 -55.24 20.34 45.01
CA THR A 690 -56.59 20.15 44.49
C THR A 690 -56.54 19.63 43.07
N ASN A 691 -57.26 18.55 42.81
CA ASN A 691 -57.47 18.06 41.45
C ASN A 691 -58.39 19.02 40.68
N VAL A 692 -57.96 19.52 39.53
CA VAL A 692 -58.72 20.50 38.72
C VAL A 692 -60.07 19.94 38.30
N LEU A 693 -60.12 18.67 37.92
CA LEU A 693 -61.27 17.98 37.33
C LEU A 693 -62.24 17.47 38.40
N THR A 694 -61.74 16.74 39.41
CA THR A 694 -62.60 16.09 40.41
C THR A 694 -62.91 16.97 41.61
N LYS A 695 -62.22 18.12 41.75
CA LYS A 695 -62.22 18.97 42.95
C LYS A 695 -61.81 18.24 44.23
N HIS A 696 -61.28 17.02 44.13
CA HIS A 696 -60.79 16.26 45.26
C HIS A 696 -59.51 16.89 45.81
N VAL A 697 -59.49 17.12 47.11
CA VAL A 697 -58.39 17.75 47.82
C VAL A 697 -57.53 16.68 48.49
N ILE A 698 -56.22 16.73 48.28
CA ILE A 698 -55.25 15.84 48.92
C ILE A 698 -54.39 16.65 49.89
N ASN A 699 -54.39 16.24 51.16
CA ASN A 699 -53.54 16.83 52.18
C ASN A 699 -52.09 16.34 52.01
N THR A 700 -51.15 17.27 52.05
CA THR A 700 -49.73 16.94 51.92
C THR A 700 -49.18 16.40 53.24
N PRO A 701 -48.45 15.26 53.22
CA PRO A 701 -47.86 14.72 54.44
C PRO A 701 -46.70 15.60 54.91
N THR A 702 -46.75 16.05 56.16
CA THR A 702 -45.68 16.81 56.81
C THR A 702 -44.59 15.93 57.41
N VAL A 703 -44.82 14.61 57.48
CA VAL A 703 -43.87 13.62 58.03
C VAL A 703 -43.58 12.55 56.97
N ILE A 704 -42.31 12.41 56.59
CA ILE A 704 -41.88 11.54 55.48
C ILE A 704 -40.73 10.66 55.94
N ARG A 705 -40.77 9.36 55.62
CA ARG A 705 -39.64 8.46 55.85
C ARG A 705 -38.54 8.71 54.83
N ILE A 706 -37.31 8.87 55.31
CA ILE A 706 -36.13 9.11 54.48
C ILE A 706 -35.05 8.07 54.76
N THR A 707 -34.20 7.82 53.78
CA THR A 707 -33.08 6.87 53.93
C THR A 707 -32.00 7.45 54.85
N PRO A 708 -31.22 6.61 55.55
CA PRO A 708 -30.15 7.05 56.47
C PRO A 708 -29.16 8.05 55.84
N LEU A 709 -28.77 7.81 54.58
CA LEU A 709 -27.87 8.69 53.83
C LEU A 709 -28.49 10.05 53.52
N LYS A 710 -29.78 10.08 53.15
CA LYS A 710 -30.50 11.34 52.95
C LYS A 710 -30.64 12.08 54.28
N ALA A 711 -30.91 11.38 55.38
CA ALA A 711 -30.99 11.97 56.71
C ALA A 711 -29.67 12.65 57.12
N LEU A 712 -28.52 12.01 56.88
CA LEU A 712 -27.21 12.62 57.15
C LEU A 712 -26.97 13.89 56.32
N LYS A 713 -27.26 13.86 55.01
CA LYS A 713 -27.12 15.04 54.15
C LYS A 713 -28.06 16.17 54.57
N ILE A 714 -29.33 15.85 54.86
CA ILE A 714 -30.30 16.84 55.30
C ILE A 714 -29.87 17.45 56.63
N ARG A 715 -29.39 16.66 57.61
CA ARG A 715 -28.86 17.18 58.87
C ARG A 715 -27.69 18.16 58.65
N LYS A 716 -26.84 17.88 57.66
CA LYS A 716 -25.73 18.78 57.29
C LYS A 716 -26.24 20.09 56.68
N ILE A 717 -27.21 20.03 55.78
CA ILE A 717 -27.87 21.21 55.16
C ILE A 717 -28.57 22.06 56.23
N LEU A 718 -29.32 21.42 57.13
CA LEU A 718 -30.05 22.10 58.22
C LEU A 718 -29.15 22.72 59.29
N ALA A 719 -27.86 22.37 59.33
CA ALA A 719 -26.89 22.97 60.25
C ALA A 719 -26.34 24.33 59.75
N GLN A 720 -26.72 24.75 58.54
CA GLN A 720 -26.31 26.00 57.90
C GLN A 720 -27.55 26.77 57.42
N PRO A 721 -27.44 28.06 57.04
CA PRO A 721 -28.52 28.75 56.35
C PRO A 721 -28.92 27.98 55.08
N PHE A 722 -30.20 27.64 54.97
CA PHE A 722 -30.74 26.85 53.86
C PHE A 722 -31.98 27.52 53.27
N THR A 723 -32.29 27.17 52.02
CA THR A 723 -33.55 27.49 51.37
C THR A 723 -34.28 26.20 51.01
N ALA A 724 -35.62 26.25 51.07
CA ALA A 724 -36.49 25.13 50.78
C ALA A 724 -37.44 25.49 49.63
N TYR A 725 -37.46 24.68 48.59
CA TYR A 725 -38.31 24.87 47.42
C TYR A 725 -39.24 23.69 47.22
N PHE A 726 -40.51 23.96 46.89
CA PHE A 726 -41.42 22.92 46.45
C PHE A 726 -41.30 22.75 44.93
N LEU A 727 -41.07 21.52 44.50
CA LEU A 727 -40.94 21.16 43.09
C LEU A 727 -42.02 20.15 42.71
N ILE A 728 -42.57 20.29 41.51
CA ILE A 728 -43.32 19.22 40.86
C ILE A 728 -42.43 18.55 39.82
N SER A 729 -42.39 17.21 39.83
CA SER A 729 -41.67 16.43 38.83
C SER A 729 -42.62 15.58 37.99
N HIS A 730 -42.40 15.54 36.69
CA HIS A 730 -43.06 14.63 35.77
C HIS A 730 -42.06 14.17 34.70
N HIS A 731 -41.94 12.86 34.47
CA HIS A 731 -40.93 12.30 33.56
C HIS A 731 -39.48 12.76 33.80
N GLY A 732 -39.13 13.06 35.06
CA GLY A 732 -37.78 13.54 35.42
C GLY A 732 -37.52 15.02 35.14
N TYR A 733 -38.50 15.75 34.57
CA TYR A 733 -38.48 17.21 34.50
C TYR A 733 -39.03 17.79 35.79
N PHE A 734 -38.33 18.78 36.34
CA PHE A 734 -38.71 19.49 37.56
C PHE A 734 -39.15 20.90 37.21
N LYS A 735 -40.25 21.34 37.82
CA LYS A 735 -40.74 22.72 37.76
C LYS A 735 -40.92 23.25 39.17
N LEU A 736 -40.44 24.47 39.42
CA LEU A 736 -40.69 25.19 40.66
C LEU A 736 -42.19 25.48 40.79
N ILE A 737 -42.75 25.25 41.98
CA ILE A 737 -44.10 25.65 42.32
C ILE A 737 -43.98 27.07 42.89
N GLU A 738 -44.40 28.06 42.11
CA GLU A 738 -44.43 29.48 42.50
C GLU A 738 -45.64 29.81 43.39
#